data_AF-A0A9R1RBT2-F1
#
_entry.id   AF-A0A9R1RBT2-F1
#
_cell.length_a   1.000
_cell.length_b   1.000
_cell.length_c   1.000
_cell.angle_alpha   90.00
_cell.angle_beta   90.00
_cell.angle_gamma   90.00
#
_symmetry.space_group_name_H-M   'P 1'
#
loop_
_entity.id
_entity.type
_entity.pdbx_description
1 polymer ?
#
loop_
_entity_poly.entity_id
_entity_poly.type
_entity_poly.pdbx_seq_one_letter_code
_entity_poly.pdbx_strand_id
1 'polypeptide(L)'
;MAPRSRCCCSRRPAAAALNAVFAKLGQKALSSWNISGDPCTGAATDNTNIDNNPPFNPAIKCECSGGNASVCRVTRLKIYALDAVGPIPEELWNLTSLTNLNLAQNYLTGPIPSFIGKLAQMQYLSMGINALSGPLPKELGNLTNLVSLGIGSNKFNGSLPLELGNLVKLEQMYIDSAGLSGPLPASLSRLTKMKILWASDNDFTGQIPDYIGSWSLTELRFQGNSFEGPIPATLSNLAQLTSLRIGDILNGSSSSLAFVNNMTSLSTLVLRNCRISDKLSSIDFSKLTSLNLLDLSFNNITGQVPQTLLNLKLLNFLFLGNNSLSGNLPSSIGSSLKNLDFSYNQLSGTVPSWAKDSQLNLVTNNFVADSSSNSVLPTGWGCLQRNTPCFLGLPHSSSFAVDSGSRRPVSGSDNSFYESDDASLGPASFYITGAQTWGVSNVGRFMDAQNGSYIIYSSRQFLNTLDTELFRNARMSPSSLRYFGIGLENGNYTVTLQFAEFDFPDGQSWKSTGRRVFDIYVQGVRKEQNFDIRKTAGGKSYTAVRKQYIVPVTKNFLEIHLFWAGKGTCCIPTQGYYGPAISALSATPNFTPTVRNAAAKKNGSKTGVIVGVIVGLAVLGLVAFAAIFVWRQKKRKLSLEQEELYSIVGRPNVLSYGELRSATDNFSPDNLLGQGGYGSVYKGKLTDGRFVAVKQLSEKSHQGKREFATEIETISRVQHRNLVKLYGCCLEGNKPLLVYEYLENGSLDHALFGKGKSSLDWPTRFEICLGVARGLSYLHEESSIRVVHRDIKASNILLDANLNPKISDFGLAKLYDDQKTHVSTKVAGTFGYLAPEYAMRGHMTEKIDVFAFGVVVLETLAGRPNYSTKDENKVYIFEWVWELYEDNHPLDVVDPRLEEFDSDEVLRAIKVALLCTQGSPHQRPPMSRVVAMLTGDVEAPDVVTKPSYITEWQIKGGNTTYMSTDVSGQSSSAPRPHSSTSQTSSPFLSSVIDEGR
;
A
#
# COMPACT_ATOMS: atom_id res chain seq x y z
N MET A 1 76.66 6.61 -5.11
CA MET A 1 75.84 7.29 -4.08
C MET A 1 75.26 8.55 -4.69
N ALA A 2 73.95 8.58 -4.93
CA ALA A 2 73.15 9.78 -5.22
C ALA A 2 71.70 9.43 -4.82
N PRO A 3 70.98 10.27 -4.05
CA PRO A 3 69.84 9.80 -3.27
C PRO A 3 68.57 9.68 -4.12
N ARG A 4 67.92 8.51 -4.02
CA ARG A 4 66.50 8.33 -4.38
C ARG A 4 65.66 9.24 -3.48
N SER A 5 65.17 10.35 -4.01
CA SER A 5 64.13 11.18 -3.37
C SER A 5 62.80 10.41 -3.36
N ARG A 6 62.62 9.56 -2.35
CA ARG A 6 61.29 9.09 -1.94
C ARG A 6 60.51 10.31 -1.44
N CYS A 7 59.60 10.86 -2.24
CA CYS A 7 58.60 11.80 -1.74
C CYS A 7 57.72 11.08 -0.71
N CYS A 8 57.96 11.39 0.56
CA CYS A 8 57.20 10.94 1.72
C CYS A 8 56.20 12.04 2.09
N CYS A 9 54.97 11.98 1.57
CA CYS A 9 53.84 12.55 2.31
C CYS A 9 53.64 11.69 3.57
N SER A 10 53.55 12.25 4.77
CA SER A 10 52.72 11.80 5.93
C SER A 10 52.03 10.40 5.89
N ARG A 11 52.81 9.32 5.71
CA ARG A 11 52.54 8.19 4.81
C ARG A 11 51.57 7.07 5.25
N ARG A 12 50.69 7.21 6.24
CA ARG A 12 49.89 6.05 6.71
C ARG A 12 48.37 6.24 6.84
N PRO A 13 47.81 7.23 7.55
CA PRO A 13 46.39 7.14 7.94
C PRO A 13 45.39 7.36 6.80
N ALA A 14 45.52 8.42 6.00
CA ALA A 14 44.54 8.76 4.96
C ALA A 14 44.57 7.80 3.75
N ALA A 15 45.78 7.41 3.31
CA ALA A 15 45.94 6.40 2.27
C ALA A 15 45.46 5.02 2.74
N ALA A 16 45.73 4.63 4.00
CA ALA A 16 45.17 3.40 4.56
C ALA A 16 43.65 3.47 4.68
N ALA A 17 43.09 4.60 5.12
CA ALA A 17 41.65 4.81 5.21
C ALA A 17 40.99 4.69 3.83
N LEU A 18 41.54 5.34 2.80
CA LEU A 18 41.02 5.25 1.44
C LEU A 18 41.09 3.81 0.88
N ASN A 19 42.22 3.14 1.07
CA ASN A 19 42.37 1.75 0.64
C ASN A 19 41.42 0.81 1.39
N ALA A 20 41.17 1.05 2.69
CA ALA A 20 40.19 0.31 3.47
C ALA A 20 38.76 0.55 2.97
N VAL A 21 38.41 1.80 2.64
CA VAL A 21 37.11 2.14 2.03
C VAL A 21 36.92 1.38 0.72
N PHE A 22 37.91 1.42 -0.18
CA PHE A 22 37.84 0.70 -1.45
C PHE A 22 37.73 -0.80 -1.24
N ALA A 23 38.57 -1.39 -0.39
CA ALA A 23 38.54 -2.82 -0.12
C ALA A 23 37.18 -3.29 0.43
N LYS A 24 36.62 -2.57 1.42
CA LYS A 24 35.32 -2.88 2.03
C LYS A 24 34.14 -2.75 1.06
N LEU A 25 34.26 -1.86 0.07
CA LEU A 25 33.23 -1.65 -0.97
C LEU A 25 33.48 -2.45 -2.25
N GLY A 26 34.46 -3.36 -2.25
CA GLY A 26 34.83 -4.17 -3.41
C GLY A 26 35.42 -3.36 -4.57
N GLN A 27 35.90 -2.14 -4.30
CA GLN A 27 36.47 -1.23 -5.28
C GLN A 27 38.00 -1.31 -5.28
N LYS A 28 38.61 -0.87 -6.39
CA LYS A 28 40.06 -0.76 -6.53
C LYS A 28 40.42 0.55 -7.20
N ALA A 29 41.54 1.12 -6.82
CA ALA A 29 42.10 2.26 -7.53
C ALA A 29 42.50 1.85 -8.95
N LEU A 30 42.12 2.64 -9.94
CA LEU A 30 42.47 2.39 -11.34
C LEU A 30 43.86 2.94 -11.65
N SER A 31 44.58 2.27 -12.54
CA SER A 31 45.89 2.73 -13.04
C SER A 31 45.82 4.06 -13.78
N SER A 32 44.62 4.50 -14.18
CA SER A 32 44.35 5.80 -14.81
C SER A 32 44.68 6.99 -13.91
N TRP A 33 44.67 6.82 -12.58
CA TRP A 33 45.04 7.88 -11.63
C TRP A 33 45.96 7.41 -10.49
N ASN A 34 46.04 6.11 -10.20
CA ASN A 34 46.99 5.56 -9.24
C ASN A 34 48.21 4.95 -9.95
N ILE A 35 49.12 5.82 -10.39
CA ILE A 35 50.26 5.48 -11.24
C ILE A 35 51.49 4.96 -10.48
N SER A 36 51.56 5.16 -9.16
CA SER A 36 52.78 4.93 -8.36
C SER A 36 52.56 4.06 -7.10
N GLY A 37 51.30 3.72 -6.79
CA GLY A 37 50.90 3.14 -5.49
C GLY A 37 50.64 4.19 -4.42
N ASP A 38 50.95 5.47 -4.66
CA ASP A 38 50.53 6.62 -3.84
C ASP A 38 49.25 7.25 -4.43
N PRO A 39 48.13 7.27 -3.68
CA PRO A 39 46.85 7.74 -4.18
C PRO A 39 46.84 9.21 -4.60
N CYS A 40 47.71 10.07 -4.06
CA CYS A 40 47.76 11.49 -4.42
C CYS A 40 48.84 11.80 -5.47
N THR A 41 48.77 11.14 -6.63
CA THR A 41 49.67 11.39 -7.77
C THR A 41 48.91 11.47 -9.10
N GLY A 42 49.54 12.02 -10.14
CA GLY A 42 49.00 12.09 -11.50
C GLY A 42 47.65 12.83 -11.57
N ALA A 43 46.64 12.17 -12.15
CA ALA A 43 45.30 12.72 -12.32
C ALA A 43 44.59 13.10 -11.01
N ALA A 44 45.04 12.58 -9.85
CA ALA A 44 44.51 12.99 -8.55
C ALA A 44 44.98 14.40 -8.12
N THR A 45 46.10 14.90 -8.67
CA THR A 45 46.72 16.18 -8.25
C THR A 45 46.81 17.23 -9.37
N ASP A 46 46.59 16.85 -10.63
CA ASP A 46 46.62 17.76 -11.77
C ASP A 46 45.23 18.39 -12.07
N ASN A 47 45.11 19.06 -13.22
CA ASN A 47 43.88 19.72 -13.68
C ASN A 47 42.88 18.77 -14.38
N THR A 48 43.13 17.45 -14.40
CA THR A 48 42.26 16.46 -15.05
C THR A 48 40.86 16.49 -14.43
N ASN A 49 39.81 16.59 -15.25
CA ASN A 49 38.44 16.52 -14.77
C ASN A 49 38.05 15.05 -14.50
N ILE A 50 37.76 14.73 -13.24
CA ILE A 50 37.34 13.38 -12.81
C ILE A 50 35.83 13.23 -12.65
N ASP A 51 35.07 14.34 -12.64
CA ASP A 51 33.64 14.32 -12.34
C ASP A 51 32.83 13.79 -13.53
N ASN A 52 33.19 14.23 -14.74
CA ASN A 52 32.44 13.96 -15.96
C ASN A 52 33.12 12.94 -16.89
N ASN A 53 34.10 12.19 -16.38
CA ASN A 53 34.94 11.31 -17.21
C ASN A 53 34.83 9.85 -16.75
N PRO A 54 34.13 8.96 -17.50
CA PRO A 54 33.87 7.58 -17.07
C PRO A 54 35.13 6.74 -16.72
N PRO A 55 36.27 6.85 -17.44
CA PRO A 55 37.56 6.28 -17.03
C PRO A 55 38.08 6.61 -15.62
N PHE A 56 37.55 7.65 -14.96
CA PHE A 56 37.93 8.08 -13.62
C PHE A 56 36.81 7.75 -12.62
N ASN A 57 36.57 6.45 -12.42
CA ASN A 57 35.56 5.96 -11.49
C ASN A 57 35.92 4.52 -11.00
N PRO A 58 36.24 4.31 -9.70
CA PRO A 58 36.27 5.31 -8.65
C PRO A 58 37.44 6.29 -8.85
N ALA A 59 37.36 7.50 -8.27
CA ALA A 59 38.41 8.52 -8.38
C ALA A 59 38.48 9.43 -7.15
N ILE A 60 39.64 10.08 -6.99
CA ILE A 60 39.86 11.09 -5.95
C ILE A 60 40.51 12.36 -6.52
N LYS A 61 40.41 13.47 -5.79
CA LYS A 61 41.33 14.61 -5.92
C LYS A 61 42.04 14.88 -4.61
N CYS A 62 43.28 15.33 -4.73
CA CYS A 62 44.10 15.76 -3.61
C CYS A 62 44.57 17.20 -3.79
N GLU A 63 44.62 17.94 -2.69
CA GLU A 63 45.31 19.22 -2.61
C GLU A 63 46.63 19.05 -1.85
N CYS A 64 47.73 19.49 -2.47
CA CYS A 64 49.07 19.39 -1.90
C CYS A 64 49.64 20.79 -1.63
N SER A 65 50.14 21.04 -0.42
CA SER A 65 50.69 22.34 -0.02
C SER A 65 52.21 22.32 0.11
N GLY A 66 52.86 23.39 -0.34
CA GLY A 66 54.32 23.64 -0.23
C GLY A 66 55.10 23.32 -1.49
N GLY A 67 56.11 24.13 -1.82
CA GLY A 67 56.88 24.10 -3.08
C GLY A 67 57.62 22.79 -3.43
N ASN A 68 57.47 21.74 -2.61
CA ASN A 68 57.97 20.38 -2.84
C ASN A 68 56.90 19.27 -2.57
N ALA A 69 55.61 19.58 -2.50
CA ALA A 69 54.50 18.61 -2.34
C ALA A 69 54.63 17.66 -1.11
N SER A 70 55.01 18.16 0.07
CA SER A 70 55.29 17.33 1.25
C SER A 70 54.06 16.86 2.04
N VAL A 71 52.89 17.48 1.85
CA VAL A 71 51.62 17.06 2.46
C VAL A 71 50.49 17.19 1.45
N CYS A 72 49.88 16.07 1.08
CA CYS A 72 48.69 15.99 0.23
C CYS A 72 47.49 15.50 1.05
N ARG A 73 46.32 16.09 0.82
CA ARG A 73 45.06 15.75 1.48
C ARG A 73 44.02 15.39 0.44
N VAL A 74 43.28 14.31 0.66
CA VAL A 74 42.15 13.93 -0.18
C VAL A 74 41.00 14.89 0.09
N THR A 75 40.64 15.68 -0.93
CA THR A 75 39.55 16.68 -0.85
C THR A 75 38.30 16.21 -1.57
N ARG A 76 38.42 15.28 -2.52
CA ARG A 76 37.27 14.77 -3.28
C ARG A 76 37.33 13.26 -3.41
N LEU A 77 36.21 12.58 -3.24
CA LEU A 77 36.07 11.14 -3.44
C LEU A 77 34.79 10.83 -4.22
N LYS A 78 34.93 10.04 -5.28
CA LYS A 78 33.85 9.58 -6.15
C LYS A 78 33.87 8.06 -6.26
N ILE A 79 32.77 7.43 -5.88
CA ILE A 79 32.42 6.02 -6.09
C ILE A 79 30.97 6.04 -6.59
N TYR A 80 30.76 6.17 -7.89
CA TYR A 80 29.44 6.50 -8.45
C TYR A 80 29.00 5.44 -9.45
N ALA A 81 27.77 4.90 -9.36
CA ALA A 81 27.27 3.94 -10.37
C ALA A 81 28.17 2.70 -10.54
N LEU A 82 28.80 2.22 -9.46
CA LEU A 82 29.71 1.06 -9.46
C LEU A 82 29.09 -0.19 -8.82
N ASP A 83 27.80 -0.11 -8.45
CA ASP A 83 27.10 -1.15 -7.70
C ASP A 83 27.87 -1.58 -6.43
N ALA A 84 28.54 -0.63 -5.77
CA ALA A 84 29.21 -0.90 -4.51
C ALA A 84 28.19 -1.36 -3.45
N VAL A 85 28.46 -2.50 -2.79
CA VAL A 85 27.53 -3.15 -1.85
C VAL A 85 28.09 -3.09 -0.44
N GLY A 86 27.22 -2.86 0.54
CA GLY A 86 27.54 -2.94 1.97
C GLY A 86 27.33 -1.63 2.72
N PRO A 87 27.65 -1.56 4.02
CA PRO A 87 27.54 -0.34 4.79
C PRO A 87 28.60 0.70 4.37
N ILE A 88 28.36 1.98 4.67
CA ILE A 88 29.38 3.02 4.49
C ILE A 88 30.55 2.73 5.45
N PRO A 89 31.79 2.54 4.97
CA PRO A 89 32.93 2.20 5.83
C PRO A 89 33.27 3.30 6.83
N GLU A 90 33.52 2.95 8.09
CA GLU A 90 33.88 3.93 9.13
C GLU A 90 35.17 4.70 8.84
N GLU A 91 36.10 4.09 8.12
CA GLU A 91 37.36 4.71 7.73
C GLU A 91 37.16 5.93 6.82
N LEU A 92 36.02 6.01 6.12
CA LEU A 92 35.68 7.17 5.29
C LEU A 92 35.68 8.46 6.11
N TRP A 93 35.25 8.39 7.37
CA TRP A 93 35.14 9.54 8.27
C TRP A 93 36.49 10.05 8.77
N ASN A 94 37.58 9.32 8.52
CA ASN A 94 38.95 9.79 8.78
C ASN A 94 39.46 10.76 7.71
N LEU A 95 38.77 10.87 6.57
CA LEU A 95 39.11 11.81 5.49
C LEU A 95 38.51 13.21 5.77
N THR A 96 38.90 13.83 6.88
CA THR A 96 38.30 15.07 7.39
C THR A 96 38.48 16.31 6.51
N SER A 97 39.33 16.22 5.49
CA SER A 97 39.57 17.29 4.49
C SER A 97 38.65 17.22 3.27
N LEU A 98 37.70 16.26 3.22
CA LEU A 98 36.75 16.13 2.12
C LEU A 98 35.86 17.37 2.01
N THR A 99 35.81 17.93 0.80
CA THR A 99 34.89 18.99 0.37
C THR A 99 33.82 18.44 -0.57
N ASN A 100 34.08 17.32 -1.26
CA ASN A 100 33.12 16.67 -2.16
C ASN A 100 33.15 15.15 -1.99
N LEU A 101 32.02 14.56 -1.62
CA LEU A 101 31.82 13.13 -1.51
C LEU A 101 30.63 12.69 -2.37
N ASN A 102 30.90 11.85 -3.36
CA ASN A 102 29.89 11.28 -4.24
C ASN A 102 29.90 9.75 -4.17
N LEU A 103 28.90 9.20 -3.48
CA LEU A 103 28.61 7.77 -3.32
C LEU A 103 27.29 7.36 -3.99
N ALA A 104 26.73 8.21 -4.86
CA ALA A 104 25.42 7.99 -5.42
C ALA A 104 25.38 6.84 -6.44
N GLN A 105 24.19 6.26 -6.64
CA GLN A 105 23.96 5.11 -7.52
C GLN A 105 24.80 3.88 -7.13
N ASN A 106 24.68 3.42 -5.90
CA ASN A 106 25.26 2.14 -5.47
C ASN A 106 24.22 1.33 -4.68
N TYR A 107 24.63 0.24 -4.04
CA TYR A 107 23.78 -0.53 -3.13
C TYR A 107 24.30 -0.44 -1.69
N LEU A 108 24.60 0.79 -1.25
CA LEU A 108 25.03 1.04 0.12
C LEU A 108 23.87 0.86 1.08
N THR A 109 24.11 0.24 2.24
CA THR A 109 23.10 -0.16 3.23
C THR A 109 23.42 0.39 4.62
N GLY A 110 22.51 0.21 5.58
CA GLY A 110 22.71 0.68 6.96
C GLY A 110 22.53 2.20 7.12
N PRO A 111 22.75 2.75 8.32
CA PRO A 111 22.55 4.16 8.62
C PRO A 111 23.69 5.06 8.16
N ILE A 112 23.37 6.34 7.97
CA ILE A 112 24.40 7.39 7.96
C ILE A 112 24.88 7.56 9.42
N PRO A 113 26.15 7.28 9.74
CA PRO A 113 26.62 7.37 11.11
C PRO A 113 26.80 8.83 11.55
N SER A 114 26.67 9.08 12.86
CA SER A 114 26.86 10.41 13.46
C SER A 114 28.26 11.00 13.22
N PHE A 115 29.25 10.15 12.95
CA PHE A 115 30.61 10.58 12.56
C PHE A 115 30.66 11.45 11.30
N ILE A 116 29.59 11.51 10.49
CA ILE A 116 29.46 12.44 9.38
C ILE A 116 29.76 13.89 9.81
N GLY A 117 29.41 14.26 11.04
CA GLY A 117 29.67 15.59 11.59
C GLY A 117 31.14 15.98 11.72
N LYS A 118 32.08 15.04 11.56
CA LYS A 118 33.53 15.32 11.52
C LYS A 118 33.99 15.96 10.20
N LEU A 119 33.21 15.84 9.13
CA LEU A 119 33.57 16.33 7.79
C LEU A 119 33.27 17.83 7.62
N ALA A 120 33.72 18.68 8.53
CA ALA A 120 33.33 20.11 8.59
C ALA A 120 33.69 20.94 7.34
N GLN A 121 34.56 20.43 6.45
CA GLN A 121 34.92 21.05 5.17
C GLN A 121 33.98 20.68 4.02
N MET A 122 33.00 19.81 4.25
CA MET A 122 32.10 19.30 3.21
C MET A 122 31.28 20.43 2.58
N GLN A 123 31.25 20.44 1.24
CA GLN A 123 30.48 21.37 0.42
C GLN A 123 29.45 20.63 -0.44
N TYR A 124 29.80 19.45 -0.96
CA TYR A 124 28.94 18.64 -1.83
C TYR A 124 28.87 17.21 -1.30
N LEU A 125 27.69 16.79 -0.83
CA LEU A 125 27.46 15.45 -0.31
C LEU A 125 26.36 14.76 -1.11
N SER A 126 26.73 13.72 -1.86
CA SER A 126 25.79 12.93 -2.65
C SER A 126 25.87 11.46 -2.27
N MET A 127 24.79 10.94 -1.71
CA MET A 127 24.60 9.54 -1.30
C MET A 127 23.26 8.98 -1.80
N GLY A 128 22.63 9.66 -2.77
CA GLY A 128 21.34 9.27 -3.31
C GLY A 128 21.37 7.98 -4.15
N ILE A 129 20.21 7.35 -4.34
CA ILE A 129 20.05 6.10 -5.11
C ILE A 129 20.92 4.99 -4.51
N ASN A 130 20.57 4.63 -3.27
CA ASN A 130 21.19 3.58 -2.48
C ASN A 130 20.10 2.84 -1.67
N ALA A 131 20.50 1.98 -0.75
CA ALA A 131 19.62 1.30 0.21
C ALA A 131 19.94 1.72 1.66
N LEU A 132 20.44 2.96 1.87
CA LEU A 132 20.71 3.51 3.19
C LEU A 132 19.41 3.63 3.98
N SER A 133 19.46 3.44 5.29
CA SER A 133 18.27 3.29 6.14
C SER A 133 18.44 3.92 7.52
N GLY A 134 17.41 3.85 8.37
CA GLY A 134 17.44 4.48 9.69
C GLY A 134 17.19 6.00 9.64
N PRO A 135 17.26 6.68 10.80
CA PRO A 135 17.03 8.12 10.89
C PRO A 135 18.22 8.91 10.35
N LEU A 136 17.95 10.12 9.85
CA LEU A 136 19.02 11.06 9.53
C LEU A 136 19.70 11.56 10.82
N PRO A 137 21.04 11.49 10.94
CA PRO A 137 21.73 11.95 12.13
C PRO A 137 21.70 13.47 12.23
N LYS A 138 21.45 13.99 13.44
CA LYS A 138 21.47 15.44 13.72
C LYS A 138 22.83 16.09 13.42
N GLU A 139 23.90 15.29 13.48
CA GLU A 139 25.27 15.71 13.18
C GLU A 139 25.47 16.15 11.72
N LEU A 140 24.53 15.85 10.81
CA LEU A 140 24.50 16.48 9.48
C LEU A 140 24.45 18.02 9.58
N GLY A 141 23.82 18.56 10.63
CA GLY A 141 23.80 20.01 10.90
C GLY A 141 25.16 20.63 11.22
N ASN A 142 26.20 19.82 11.49
CA ASN A 142 27.57 20.30 11.71
C ASN A 142 28.30 20.64 10.40
N LEU A 143 27.76 20.25 9.24
CA LEU A 143 28.36 20.49 7.93
C LEU A 143 28.09 21.92 7.44
N THR A 144 28.42 22.94 8.20
CA THR A 144 28.01 24.34 7.95
C THR A 144 28.55 24.95 6.64
N ASN A 145 29.46 24.25 5.95
CA ASN A 145 29.97 24.62 4.62
C ASN A 145 29.17 24.00 3.46
N LEU A 146 28.16 23.18 3.75
CA LEU A 146 27.43 22.42 2.74
C LEU A 146 26.62 23.35 1.83
N VAL A 147 26.79 23.13 0.53
CA VAL A 147 26.12 23.83 -0.58
C VAL A 147 25.10 22.92 -1.24
N SER A 148 25.39 21.62 -1.36
CA SER A 148 24.48 20.64 -1.95
C SER A 148 24.42 19.35 -1.13
N LEU A 149 23.19 18.93 -0.80
CA LEU A 149 22.88 17.70 -0.10
C LEU A 149 21.97 16.82 -0.96
N GLY A 150 22.48 15.66 -1.39
CA GLY A 150 21.70 14.66 -2.13
C GLY A 150 21.64 13.34 -1.39
N ILE A 151 20.46 13.00 -0.87
CA ILE A 151 20.21 11.74 -0.13
C ILE A 151 18.93 11.04 -0.61
N GLY A 152 18.27 11.55 -1.65
CA GLY A 152 17.05 10.96 -2.22
C GLY A 152 17.23 9.52 -2.73
N SER A 153 16.12 8.81 -2.92
CA SER A 153 16.06 7.40 -3.34
C SER A 153 16.87 6.49 -2.40
N ASN A 154 16.45 6.49 -1.14
CA ASN A 154 16.99 5.67 -0.06
C ASN A 154 15.82 5.12 0.79
N LYS A 155 16.13 4.44 1.90
CA LYS A 155 15.16 3.80 2.80
C LYS A 155 15.24 4.38 4.22
N PHE A 156 15.46 5.70 4.34
CA PHE A 156 15.47 6.38 5.63
C PHE A 156 14.09 6.31 6.30
N ASN A 157 14.02 6.69 7.57
CA ASN A 157 12.79 6.81 8.32
C ASN A 157 12.83 8.03 9.27
N GLY A 158 11.69 8.35 9.86
CA GLY A 158 11.57 9.48 10.78
C GLY A 158 11.55 10.85 10.08
N SER A 159 11.68 11.91 10.86
CA SER A 159 11.60 13.30 10.39
C SER A 159 12.95 13.89 10.03
N LEU A 160 12.92 15.01 9.29
CA LEU A 160 14.11 15.82 9.09
C LEU A 160 14.62 16.37 10.43
N PRO A 161 15.93 16.24 10.75
CA PRO A 161 16.51 16.84 11.95
C PRO A 161 16.42 18.37 11.90
N LEU A 162 16.09 18.99 13.03
CA LEU A 162 15.99 20.45 13.15
C LEU A 162 17.35 21.14 12.92
N GLU A 163 18.44 20.45 13.19
CA GLU A 163 19.82 20.92 13.01
C GLU A 163 20.18 21.16 11.54
N LEU A 164 19.41 20.63 10.58
CA LEU A 164 19.59 20.97 9.17
C LEU A 164 19.39 22.47 8.91
N GLY A 165 18.65 23.18 9.78
CA GLY A 165 18.55 24.64 9.74
C GLY A 165 19.87 25.39 10.00
N ASN A 166 20.93 24.71 10.45
CA ASN A 166 22.27 25.29 10.62
C ASN A 166 23.04 25.41 9.30
N LEU A 167 22.59 24.74 8.24
CA LEU A 167 23.26 24.67 6.95
C LEU A 167 23.01 25.93 6.09
N VAL A 168 23.25 27.13 6.63
CA VAL A 168 22.88 28.42 6.01
C VAL A 168 23.52 28.70 4.64
N LYS A 169 24.49 27.90 4.21
CA LYS A 169 25.09 27.95 2.87
C LYS A 169 24.42 27.03 1.84
N LEU A 170 23.45 26.22 2.26
CA LEU A 170 22.80 25.23 1.42
C LEU A 170 21.99 25.92 0.32
N GLU A 171 22.24 25.50 -0.92
CA GLU A 171 21.54 25.97 -2.11
C GLU A 171 20.68 24.87 -2.73
N GLN A 172 21.05 23.61 -2.55
CA GLN A 172 20.41 22.47 -3.19
C GLN A 172 20.17 21.34 -2.18
N MET A 173 18.94 20.84 -2.17
CA MET A 173 18.53 19.75 -1.29
C MET A 173 17.67 18.75 -2.09
N TYR A 174 18.22 17.56 -2.28
CA TYR A 174 17.60 16.46 -3.03
C TYR A 174 17.27 15.31 -2.07
N ILE A 175 16.00 15.21 -1.70
CA ILE A 175 15.47 14.25 -0.73
C ILE A 175 14.24 13.50 -1.27
N ASP A 176 13.98 13.49 -2.58
CA ASP A 176 12.87 12.72 -3.15
C ASP A 176 13.02 11.23 -2.86
N SER A 177 11.91 10.51 -2.63
CA SER A 177 11.92 9.05 -2.44
C SER A 177 12.87 8.59 -1.33
N ALA A 178 13.09 9.39 -0.29
CA ALA A 178 14.06 9.12 0.77
C ALA A 178 13.48 8.28 1.93
N GLY A 179 12.14 8.20 2.04
CA GLY A 179 11.45 7.54 3.16
C GLY A 179 11.24 8.45 4.38
N LEU A 180 11.40 9.76 4.21
CA LEU A 180 11.26 10.75 5.28
C LEU A 180 9.78 11.03 5.58
N SER A 181 9.50 11.48 6.80
CA SER A 181 8.12 11.68 7.29
C SER A 181 8.01 12.90 8.23
N GLY A 182 6.80 13.19 8.70
CA GLY A 182 6.55 14.29 9.64
C GLY A 182 6.54 15.67 8.97
N PRO A 183 6.41 16.76 9.74
CA PRO A 183 6.37 18.11 9.18
C PRO A 183 7.75 18.60 8.73
N LEU A 184 7.78 19.54 7.79
CA LEU A 184 9.00 20.29 7.45
C LEU A 184 9.39 21.18 8.65
N PRO A 185 10.61 21.07 9.21
CA PRO A 185 11.00 21.81 10.41
C PRO A 185 11.06 23.33 10.20
N ALA A 186 10.53 24.09 11.15
CA ALA A 186 10.58 25.56 11.14
C ALA A 186 12.01 26.13 11.10
N SER A 187 13.01 25.38 11.58
CA SER A 187 14.42 25.77 11.54
C SER A 187 14.95 25.91 10.11
N LEU A 188 14.32 25.28 9.11
CA LEU A 188 14.70 25.42 7.70
C LEU A 188 14.47 26.84 7.17
N SER A 189 13.65 27.66 7.84
CA SER A 189 13.49 29.10 7.53
C SER A 189 14.83 29.85 7.44
N ARG A 190 15.87 29.39 8.12
CA ARG A 190 17.23 29.96 8.10
C ARG A 190 18.00 29.72 6.79
N LEU A 191 17.53 28.82 5.93
CA LEU A 191 18.21 28.40 4.69
C LEU A 191 17.91 29.37 3.53
N THR A 192 18.21 30.65 3.72
CA THR A 192 17.85 31.74 2.78
C THR A 192 18.54 31.68 1.42
N LYS A 193 19.59 30.85 1.27
CA LYS A 193 20.29 30.62 -0.01
C LYS A 193 19.70 29.51 -0.86
N MET A 194 18.62 28.86 -0.42
CA MET A 194 18.00 27.76 -1.15
C MET A 194 17.54 28.16 -2.54
N LYS A 195 17.92 27.35 -3.53
CA LYS A 195 17.56 27.44 -4.95
C LYS A 195 16.75 26.23 -5.42
N ILE A 196 17.09 25.02 -4.97
CA ILE A 196 16.46 23.79 -5.45
C ILE A 196 16.05 22.90 -4.27
N LEU A 197 14.75 22.68 -4.09
CA LEU A 197 14.25 21.70 -3.14
C LEU A 197 13.43 20.63 -3.87
N TRP A 198 13.95 19.41 -3.91
CA TRP A 198 13.20 18.26 -4.39
C TRP A 198 12.93 17.30 -3.24
N ALA A 199 11.66 17.11 -2.90
CA ALA A 199 11.21 16.35 -1.74
C ALA A 199 9.96 15.52 -2.03
N SER A 200 9.77 15.12 -3.29
CA SER A 200 8.65 14.30 -3.75
C SER A 200 8.69 12.87 -3.18
N ASP A 201 7.57 12.15 -3.17
CA ASP A 201 7.51 10.73 -2.78
C ASP A 201 8.12 10.45 -1.40
N ASN A 202 7.74 11.26 -0.41
CA ASN A 202 7.99 11.01 1.01
C ASN A 202 6.64 10.96 1.74
N ASP A 203 6.67 10.80 3.04
CA ASP A 203 5.48 10.86 3.89
C ASP A 203 5.48 12.16 4.73
N PHE A 204 5.92 13.28 4.13
CA PHE A 204 5.85 14.59 4.80
C PHE A 204 4.39 14.99 5.05
N THR A 205 4.12 15.49 6.26
CA THR A 205 2.78 15.82 6.77
C THR A 205 2.66 17.30 7.14
N GLY A 206 1.46 17.74 7.54
CA GLY A 206 1.19 19.12 7.91
C GLY A 206 1.12 20.04 6.70
N GLN A 207 1.05 21.35 6.93
CA GLN A 207 0.99 22.33 5.85
C GLN A 207 2.36 22.58 5.23
N ILE A 208 2.38 22.95 3.95
CA ILE A 208 3.58 23.48 3.31
C ILE A 208 3.92 24.82 3.99
N PRO A 209 5.10 24.98 4.64
CA PRO A 209 5.36 26.17 5.45
C PRO A 209 5.54 27.47 4.67
N ASP A 210 5.00 28.56 5.20
CA ASP A 210 5.06 29.90 4.58
C ASP A 210 6.47 30.42 4.35
N TYR A 211 7.44 30.02 5.18
CA TYR A 211 8.83 30.46 5.06
C TYR A 211 9.47 30.06 3.74
N ILE A 212 8.92 29.07 3.02
CA ILE A 212 9.41 28.69 1.68
C ILE A 212 9.32 29.87 0.72
N GLY A 213 8.30 30.74 0.87
CA GLY A 213 8.17 31.98 0.10
C GLY A 213 9.25 33.03 0.38
N SER A 214 10.08 32.85 1.42
CA SER A 214 11.21 33.76 1.71
C SER A 214 12.52 33.36 1.02
N TRP A 215 12.57 32.19 0.38
CA TRP A 215 13.75 31.70 -0.33
C TRP A 215 13.82 32.23 -1.76
N SER A 216 14.92 31.94 -2.46
CA SER A 216 15.14 32.31 -3.87
C SER A 216 15.12 31.07 -4.77
N LEU A 217 14.05 30.28 -4.68
CA LEU A 217 13.93 29.01 -5.38
C LEU A 217 13.76 29.17 -6.89
N THR A 218 14.41 28.28 -7.65
CA THR A 218 14.20 28.03 -9.08
C THR A 218 13.39 26.75 -9.31
N GLU A 219 13.51 25.74 -8.44
CA GLU A 219 12.75 24.49 -8.52
C GLU A 219 12.21 24.03 -7.17
N LEU A 220 10.93 23.64 -7.15
CA LEU A 220 10.25 23.09 -5.98
C LEU A 220 9.41 21.86 -6.36
N ARG A 221 9.66 20.71 -5.71
CA ARG A 221 8.91 19.46 -5.94
C ARG A 221 8.43 18.83 -4.64
N PHE A 222 7.12 18.66 -4.51
CA PHE A 222 6.42 18.12 -3.34
C PHE A 222 5.32 17.08 -3.66
N GLN A 223 5.17 16.66 -4.91
CA GLN A 223 4.21 15.62 -5.30
C GLN A 223 4.40 14.31 -4.52
N GLY A 224 3.32 13.54 -4.30
CA GLY A 224 3.39 12.25 -3.63
C GLY A 224 3.75 12.31 -2.14
N ASN A 225 3.47 13.43 -1.47
CA ASN A 225 3.56 13.58 -0.01
C ASN A 225 2.17 13.48 0.64
N SER A 226 2.11 13.71 1.96
CA SER A 226 0.88 13.77 2.74
C SER A 226 0.61 15.19 3.28
N PHE A 227 0.97 16.22 2.49
CA PHE A 227 0.75 17.61 2.87
C PHE A 227 -0.74 17.96 2.95
N GLU A 228 -1.06 18.86 3.87
CA GLU A 228 -2.38 19.42 4.08
C GLU A 228 -2.48 20.82 3.45
N GLY A 229 -3.68 21.18 3.03
CA GLY A 229 -3.98 22.47 2.43
C GLY A 229 -4.21 23.58 3.45
N PRO A 230 -4.24 24.85 2.99
CA PRO A 230 -4.06 25.25 1.59
C PRO A 230 -2.58 25.36 1.16
N ILE A 231 -2.33 25.40 -0.15
CA ILE A 231 -1.02 25.82 -0.69
C ILE A 231 -0.76 27.28 -0.24
N PRO A 232 0.40 27.58 0.36
CA PRO A 232 0.65 28.89 0.96
C PRO A 232 0.75 29.99 -0.11
N ALA A 233 0.04 31.09 0.10
CA ALA A 233 0.04 32.23 -0.81
C ALA A 233 1.42 32.88 -0.93
N THR A 234 2.29 32.73 0.08
CA THR A 234 3.66 33.26 0.07
C THR A 234 4.53 32.70 -1.05
N LEU A 235 4.14 31.59 -1.69
CA LEU A 235 4.83 31.10 -2.90
C LEU A 235 4.78 32.12 -4.05
N SER A 236 3.84 33.08 -4.04
CA SER A 236 3.82 34.19 -5.01
C SER A 236 5.09 35.04 -5.00
N ASN A 237 5.87 35.00 -3.92
CA ASN A 237 7.12 35.75 -3.78
C ASN A 237 8.28 35.11 -4.56
N LEU A 238 8.14 33.85 -4.99
CA LEU A 238 9.18 33.09 -5.69
C LEU A 238 9.23 33.47 -7.18
N ALA A 239 9.55 34.72 -7.49
CA ALA A 239 9.52 35.26 -8.85
C ALA A 239 10.52 34.56 -9.81
N GLN A 240 11.58 33.93 -9.28
CA GLN A 240 12.59 33.19 -10.06
C GLN A 240 12.23 31.72 -10.28
N LEU A 241 11.10 31.25 -9.75
CA LEU A 241 10.71 29.84 -9.84
C LEU A 241 10.35 29.47 -11.28
N THR A 242 11.04 28.47 -11.83
CA THR A 242 10.81 27.97 -13.19
C THR A 242 10.04 26.65 -13.20
N SER A 243 10.16 25.84 -12.13
CA SER A 243 9.40 24.60 -11.97
C SER A 243 8.76 24.50 -10.59
N LEU A 244 7.42 24.46 -10.57
CA LEU A 244 6.61 24.17 -9.38
C LEU A 244 5.83 22.87 -9.59
N ARG A 245 6.05 21.89 -8.73
CA ARG A 245 5.33 20.61 -8.76
C ARG A 245 4.78 20.26 -7.39
N ILE A 246 3.49 20.44 -7.20
CA ILE A 246 2.76 20.09 -5.98
C ILE A 246 1.61 19.15 -6.38
N GLY A 247 1.36 18.12 -5.58
CA GLY A 247 0.23 17.25 -5.80
C GLY A 247 -0.26 16.55 -4.54
N ASP A 248 -1.46 15.99 -4.63
CA ASP A 248 -2.08 15.10 -3.64
C ASP A 248 -2.33 15.75 -2.28
N ILE A 249 -2.82 17.00 -2.29
CA ILE A 249 -3.30 17.68 -1.09
C ILE A 249 -4.72 17.23 -0.79
N LEU A 250 -4.85 16.27 0.12
CA LEU A 250 -6.10 15.55 0.38
C LEU A 250 -6.85 16.01 1.63
N ASN A 251 -6.37 16.98 2.42
CA ASN A 251 -7.03 17.48 3.63
C ASN A 251 -6.81 18.99 3.77
N GLY A 252 -7.57 19.66 4.64
CA GLY A 252 -7.51 21.13 4.82
C GLY A 252 -8.38 21.93 3.84
N SER A 253 -8.24 23.26 3.90
CA SER A 253 -8.99 24.22 3.06
C SER A 253 -8.55 24.16 1.59
N SER A 254 -9.44 24.55 0.67
CA SER A 254 -9.15 24.62 -0.77
C SER A 254 -8.05 25.64 -1.07
N SER A 255 -7.12 25.26 -1.95
CA SER A 255 -6.06 26.15 -2.41
C SER A 255 -6.58 27.10 -3.50
N SER A 256 -6.18 28.37 -3.45
CA SER A 256 -6.45 29.33 -4.53
C SER A 256 -5.32 29.34 -5.55
N LEU A 257 -5.63 29.63 -6.81
CA LEU A 257 -4.69 29.84 -7.92
C LEU A 257 -4.13 31.27 -7.99
N ALA A 258 -4.64 32.21 -7.18
CA ALA A 258 -4.30 33.62 -7.30
C ALA A 258 -2.79 33.91 -7.14
N PHE A 259 -2.07 33.11 -6.35
CA PHE A 259 -0.63 33.28 -6.10
C PHE A 259 0.22 33.12 -7.37
N VAL A 260 -0.27 32.38 -8.38
CA VAL A 260 0.44 32.09 -9.64
C VAL A 260 0.64 33.36 -10.48
N ASN A 261 -0.20 34.39 -10.33
CA ASN A 261 -0.17 35.61 -11.13
C ASN A 261 1.17 36.37 -11.08
N ASN A 262 1.94 36.20 -10.01
CA ASN A 262 3.23 36.88 -9.82
C ASN A 262 4.44 36.01 -10.22
N MET A 263 4.21 34.76 -10.61
CA MET A 263 5.26 33.77 -10.86
C MET A 263 5.61 33.70 -12.36
N THR A 264 6.05 34.83 -12.92
CA THR A 264 6.18 35.03 -14.38
C THR A 264 7.25 34.17 -15.05
N SER A 265 8.25 33.69 -14.28
CA SER A 265 9.33 32.83 -14.80
C SER A 265 8.95 31.35 -14.90
N LEU A 266 7.73 30.96 -14.50
CA LEU A 266 7.28 29.57 -14.56
C LEU A 266 7.31 29.04 -15.99
N SER A 267 8.06 27.94 -16.16
CA SER A 267 8.05 27.13 -17.37
C SER A 267 7.25 25.84 -17.17
N THR A 268 7.25 25.30 -15.96
CA THR A 268 6.49 24.10 -15.58
C THR A 268 5.67 24.38 -14.33
N LEU A 269 4.35 24.22 -14.44
CA LEU A 269 3.43 24.30 -13.32
C LEU A 269 2.59 23.02 -13.25
N VAL A 270 2.76 22.26 -12.17
CA VAL A 270 1.96 21.06 -11.87
C VAL A 270 1.32 21.26 -10.50
N LEU A 271 0.00 21.39 -10.47
CA LEU A 271 -0.83 21.47 -9.26
C LEU A 271 -1.95 20.43 -9.37
N ARG A 272 -1.58 19.15 -9.34
CA ARG A 272 -2.50 18.04 -9.60
C ARG A 272 -3.13 17.55 -8.31
N ASN A 273 -4.43 17.27 -8.30
CA ASN A 273 -5.09 16.70 -7.11
C ASN A 273 -4.87 17.55 -5.83
N CYS A 274 -5.03 18.87 -5.96
CA CYS A 274 -4.73 19.86 -4.93
C CYS A 274 -5.99 20.52 -4.33
N ARG A 275 -7.18 19.96 -4.61
CA ARG A 275 -8.49 20.48 -4.18
C ARG A 275 -8.76 21.94 -4.58
N ILE A 276 -8.23 22.35 -5.73
CA ILE A 276 -8.41 23.72 -6.25
C ILE A 276 -9.82 23.84 -6.86
N SER A 277 -10.59 24.85 -6.46
CA SER A 277 -11.96 25.10 -6.97
C SER A 277 -12.14 26.43 -7.71
N ASP A 278 -11.04 27.15 -7.93
CA ASP A 278 -11.04 28.45 -8.59
C ASP A 278 -11.49 28.37 -10.06
N LYS A 279 -11.71 29.54 -10.67
CA LYS A 279 -11.90 29.67 -12.12
C LYS A 279 -10.57 29.96 -12.80
N LEU A 280 -10.34 29.41 -13.99
CA LEU A 280 -9.13 29.71 -14.77
C LEU A 280 -8.99 31.21 -15.11
N SER A 281 -10.11 31.94 -15.19
CA SER A 281 -10.12 33.40 -15.42
C SER A 281 -9.54 34.22 -14.26
N SER A 282 -9.25 33.60 -13.10
CA SER A 282 -8.54 34.25 -11.98
C SER A 282 -7.04 34.42 -12.25
N ILE A 283 -6.51 33.71 -13.25
CA ILE A 283 -5.11 33.81 -13.67
C ILE A 283 -5.03 34.69 -14.91
N ASP A 284 -4.18 35.72 -14.85
CA ASP A 284 -3.76 36.47 -16.01
C ASP A 284 -2.65 35.73 -16.75
N PHE A 285 -3.05 34.78 -17.60
CA PHE A 285 -2.11 33.97 -18.38
C PHE A 285 -1.20 34.79 -19.30
N SER A 286 -1.58 36.04 -19.65
CA SER A 286 -0.73 36.89 -20.50
C SER A 286 0.65 37.17 -19.89
N LYS A 287 0.77 37.08 -18.55
CA LYS A 287 2.01 37.24 -17.80
C LYS A 287 2.89 35.99 -17.79
N LEU A 288 2.34 34.80 -18.01
CA LEU A 288 3.02 33.51 -17.94
C LEU A 288 3.64 33.11 -19.29
N THR A 289 4.43 34.01 -19.86
CA THR A 289 4.93 33.88 -21.24
C THR A 289 5.95 32.76 -21.43
N SER A 290 6.64 32.35 -20.37
CA SER A 290 7.62 31.26 -20.36
C SER A 290 7.02 29.86 -20.18
N LEU A 291 5.71 29.77 -19.95
CA LEU A 291 5.03 28.53 -19.57
C LEU A 291 5.05 27.54 -20.74
N ASN A 292 5.65 26.38 -20.53
CA ASN A 292 5.74 25.27 -21.48
C ASN A 292 4.79 24.12 -21.12
N LEU A 293 4.61 23.87 -19.83
CA LEU A 293 3.72 22.82 -19.32
C LEU A 293 2.85 23.35 -18.18
N LEU A 294 1.55 23.13 -18.32
CA LEU A 294 0.54 23.40 -17.29
C LEU A 294 -0.26 22.12 -17.01
N ASP A 295 -0.22 21.64 -15.78
CA ASP A 295 -1.05 20.54 -15.29
C ASP A 295 -1.86 21.00 -14.07
N LEU A 296 -3.17 21.15 -14.26
CA LEU A 296 -4.14 21.43 -13.19
C LEU A 296 -5.17 20.29 -13.09
N SER A 297 -4.79 19.08 -13.51
CA SER A 297 -5.69 17.94 -13.55
C SER A 297 -6.13 17.46 -12.17
N PHE A 298 -7.27 16.76 -12.11
CA PHE A 298 -7.82 16.19 -10.87
C PHE A 298 -8.14 17.23 -9.79
N ASN A 299 -8.61 18.40 -10.19
CA ASN A 299 -9.09 19.43 -9.26
C ASN A 299 -10.61 19.62 -9.41
N ASN A 300 -11.13 20.68 -8.82
CA ASN A 300 -12.54 21.05 -8.88
C ASN A 300 -12.73 22.39 -9.60
N ILE A 301 -11.85 22.71 -10.57
CA ILE A 301 -11.82 23.98 -11.30
C ILE A 301 -13.08 24.12 -12.15
N THR A 302 -13.66 25.31 -12.17
CA THR A 302 -14.91 25.63 -12.88
C THR A 302 -14.73 26.74 -13.92
N GLY A 303 -15.79 26.99 -14.70
CA GLY A 303 -15.82 28.08 -15.69
C GLY A 303 -15.38 27.62 -17.09
N GLN A 304 -15.15 28.60 -17.96
CA GLN A 304 -14.73 28.38 -19.34
C GLN A 304 -13.21 28.35 -19.47
N VAL A 305 -12.72 27.69 -20.51
CA VAL A 305 -11.30 27.67 -20.87
C VAL A 305 -10.93 29.02 -21.52
N PRO A 306 -10.01 29.82 -20.93
CA PRO A 306 -9.68 31.13 -21.49
C PRO A 306 -8.90 31.04 -22.81
N GLN A 307 -9.26 31.89 -23.80
CA GLN A 307 -8.52 31.99 -25.06
C GLN A 307 -7.06 32.43 -24.85
N THR A 308 -6.79 33.25 -23.83
CA THR A 308 -5.43 33.71 -23.48
C THR A 308 -4.50 32.56 -23.10
N LEU A 309 -5.02 31.51 -22.43
CA LEU A 309 -4.28 30.31 -22.09
C LEU A 309 -3.88 29.53 -23.34
N LEU A 310 -4.82 29.32 -24.26
CA LEU A 310 -4.58 28.52 -25.47
C LEU A 310 -3.66 29.25 -26.46
N ASN A 311 -3.60 30.57 -26.42
CA ASN A 311 -2.75 31.40 -27.27
C ASN A 311 -1.32 31.59 -26.74
N LEU A 312 -0.94 30.95 -25.63
CA LEU A 312 0.42 31.03 -25.12
C LEU A 312 1.43 30.47 -26.12
N LYS A 313 2.45 31.27 -26.43
CA LYS A 313 3.41 31.00 -27.51
C LYS A 313 4.33 29.81 -27.23
N LEU A 314 4.65 29.54 -25.96
CA LEU A 314 5.59 28.48 -25.57
C LEU A 314 4.91 27.24 -24.95
N LEU A 315 3.60 27.31 -24.70
CA LEU A 315 2.84 26.24 -24.08
C LEU A 315 2.71 25.07 -25.06
N ASN A 316 3.24 23.90 -24.67
CA ASN A 316 3.21 22.68 -25.47
C ASN A 316 2.30 21.62 -24.85
N PHE A 317 2.25 21.58 -23.52
CA PHE A 317 1.50 20.60 -22.74
C PHE A 317 0.48 21.30 -21.85
N LEU A 318 -0.80 20.99 -22.05
CA LEU A 318 -1.91 21.50 -21.25
C LEU A 318 -2.74 20.32 -20.75
N PHE A 319 -2.75 20.09 -19.44
CA PHE A 319 -3.53 19.04 -18.80
C PHE A 319 -4.54 19.65 -17.83
N LEU A 320 -5.81 19.60 -18.21
CA LEU A 320 -6.96 20.13 -17.46
C LEU A 320 -8.00 19.04 -17.18
N GLY A 321 -7.65 17.77 -17.36
CA GLY A 321 -8.56 16.66 -17.16
C GLY A 321 -9.04 16.51 -15.72
N ASN A 322 -10.18 15.84 -15.51
CA ASN A 322 -10.81 15.66 -14.21
C ASN A 322 -11.03 17.00 -13.46
N ASN A 323 -11.87 17.85 -14.04
CA ASN A 323 -12.31 19.12 -13.44
C ASN A 323 -13.82 19.33 -13.72
N SER A 324 -14.33 20.54 -13.46
CA SER A 324 -15.71 20.95 -13.75
C SER A 324 -15.77 22.10 -14.77
N LEU A 325 -14.86 22.10 -15.75
CA LEU A 325 -14.84 23.09 -16.84
C LEU A 325 -16.06 22.91 -17.74
N SER A 326 -16.60 24.01 -18.26
CA SER A 326 -17.85 24.05 -19.03
C SER A 326 -17.77 25.03 -20.19
N GLY A 327 -18.76 24.99 -21.09
CA GLY A 327 -18.81 25.84 -22.28
C GLY A 327 -18.01 25.25 -23.46
N ASN A 328 -17.76 26.09 -24.46
CA ASN A 328 -17.14 25.68 -25.72
C ASN A 328 -15.62 25.75 -25.65
N LEU A 329 -14.94 24.92 -26.46
CA LEU A 329 -13.51 25.08 -26.69
C LEU A 329 -13.23 26.37 -27.49
N PRO A 330 -12.15 27.10 -27.17
CA PRO A 330 -11.77 28.27 -27.95
C PRO A 330 -11.45 27.95 -29.42
N SER A 331 -11.67 28.92 -30.32
CA SER A 331 -11.66 28.69 -31.77
C SER A 331 -10.26 28.60 -32.39
N SER A 332 -9.23 29.02 -31.66
CA SER A 332 -7.82 28.94 -32.08
C SER A 332 -6.91 28.55 -30.93
N ILE A 333 -5.72 28.06 -31.28
CA ILE A 333 -4.63 27.72 -30.36
C ILE A 333 -3.31 28.31 -30.85
N GLY A 334 -2.37 28.51 -29.94
CA GLY A 334 -0.99 28.88 -30.24
C GLY A 334 -0.28 27.78 -31.03
N SER A 335 0.67 28.18 -31.89
CA SER A 335 1.36 27.26 -32.81
C SER A 335 2.17 26.15 -32.12
N SER A 336 2.63 26.39 -30.88
CA SER A 336 3.42 25.44 -30.09
C SER A 336 2.58 24.42 -29.32
N LEU A 337 1.27 24.66 -29.16
CA LEU A 337 0.41 23.83 -28.34
C LEU A 337 0.05 22.56 -29.10
N LYS A 338 0.53 21.41 -28.62
CA LYS A 338 0.40 20.11 -29.31
C LYS A 338 -0.32 19.05 -28.50
N ASN A 339 -0.33 19.16 -27.17
CA ASN A 339 -0.84 18.14 -26.28
C ASN A 339 -1.85 18.76 -25.31
N LEU A 340 -3.12 18.43 -25.48
CA LEU A 340 -4.23 19.02 -24.73
C LEU A 340 -5.12 17.92 -24.14
N ASP A 341 -5.19 17.85 -22.81
CA ASP A 341 -6.14 16.99 -22.12
C ASP A 341 -7.24 17.83 -21.48
N PHE A 342 -8.47 17.60 -21.90
CA PHE A 342 -9.69 18.13 -21.30
C PHE A 342 -10.63 17.02 -20.86
N SER A 343 -10.14 15.79 -20.69
CA SER A 343 -10.98 14.65 -20.33
C SER A 343 -11.69 14.86 -18.98
N TYR A 344 -12.84 14.23 -18.75
CA TYR A 344 -13.61 14.30 -17.51
C TYR A 344 -13.93 15.74 -17.08
N ASN A 345 -14.57 16.48 -17.99
CA ASN A 345 -15.09 17.83 -17.75
C ASN A 345 -16.56 17.91 -18.21
N GLN A 346 -17.11 19.12 -18.29
CA GLN A 346 -18.48 19.41 -18.73
C GLN A 346 -18.50 20.27 -20.01
N LEU A 347 -17.43 20.21 -20.82
CA LEU A 347 -17.30 20.98 -22.05
C LEU A 347 -18.27 20.48 -23.12
N SER A 348 -18.72 21.39 -23.99
CA SER A 348 -19.74 21.13 -25.01
C SER A 348 -19.48 21.96 -26.28
N GLY A 349 -20.40 21.91 -27.24
CA GLY A 349 -20.35 22.72 -28.46
C GLY A 349 -19.72 21.98 -29.64
N THR A 350 -19.22 22.73 -30.62
CA THR A 350 -18.54 22.18 -31.80
C THR A 350 -17.07 21.94 -31.53
N VAL A 351 -16.53 20.85 -32.07
CA VAL A 351 -15.08 20.55 -31.98
C VAL A 351 -14.34 21.45 -32.98
N PRO A 352 -13.39 22.29 -32.54
CA PRO A 352 -12.67 23.19 -33.45
C PRO A 352 -11.80 22.45 -34.47
N SER A 353 -11.57 23.06 -35.65
CA SER A 353 -10.80 22.45 -36.75
C SER A 353 -9.33 22.18 -36.40
N TRP A 354 -8.72 22.99 -35.52
CA TRP A 354 -7.34 22.80 -35.06
C TRP A 354 -7.11 21.48 -34.32
N ALA A 355 -8.17 20.83 -33.83
CA ALA A 355 -8.08 19.56 -33.12
C ALA A 355 -7.52 18.42 -34.00
N LYS A 356 -7.58 18.55 -35.34
CA LYS A 356 -7.04 17.57 -36.28
C LYS A 356 -5.51 17.45 -36.20
N ASP A 357 -4.83 18.56 -35.93
CA ASP A 357 -3.37 18.67 -35.96
C ASP A 357 -2.72 18.59 -34.56
N SER A 358 -3.52 18.19 -33.56
CA SER A 358 -3.14 18.18 -32.14
C SER A 358 -3.46 16.83 -31.49
N GLN A 359 -2.69 16.46 -30.45
CA GLN A 359 -3.08 15.37 -29.56
C GLN A 359 -4.08 15.91 -28.53
N LEU A 360 -5.36 15.61 -28.76
CA LEU A 360 -6.47 16.13 -27.97
C LEU A 360 -7.23 14.98 -27.31
N ASN A 361 -7.38 15.06 -25.99
CA ASN A 361 -8.20 14.13 -25.22
C ASN A 361 -9.48 14.80 -24.71
N LEU A 362 -10.63 14.30 -25.17
CA LEU A 362 -11.98 14.79 -24.84
C LEU A 362 -12.86 13.73 -24.17
N VAL A 363 -12.29 12.63 -23.71
CA VAL A 363 -13.03 11.55 -23.04
C VAL A 363 -13.87 12.11 -21.89
N THR A 364 -15.13 11.72 -21.78
CA THR A 364 -16.10 12.11 -20.74
C THR A 364 -16.36 13.62 -20.70
N ASN A 365 -16.94 14.15 -21.78
CA ASN A 365 -17.47 15.52 -21.91
C ASN A 365 -18.89 15.51 -22.50
N ASN A 366 -19.46 16.67 -22.83
CA ASN A 366 -20.82 16.86 -23.35
C ASN A 366 -20.84 17.23 -24.84
N PHE A 367 -19.86 16.78 -25.64
CA PHE A 367 -19.87 17.03 -27.08
C PHE A 367 -20.84 16.09 -27.80
N VAL A 368 -21.42 16.56 -28.91
CA VAL A 368 -22.29 15.76 -29.78
C VAL A 368 -21.49 15.29 -30.99
N ALA A 369 -21.55 14.00 -31.29
CA ALA A 369 -20.94 13.45 -32.49
C ALA A 369 -21.77 13.81 -33.73
N ASP A 370 -21.19 14.63 -34.59
CA ASP A 370 -21.77 15.10 -35.85
C ASP A 370 -20.79 14.90 -37.03
N SER A 371 -21.22 15.20 -38.26
CA SER A 371 -20.36 15.05 -39.44
C SER A 371 -19.09 15.90 -39.37
N SER A 372 -19.16 17.06 -38.71
CA SER A 372 -18.05 18.01 -38.58
C SER A 372 -16.96 17.46 -37.65
N SER A 373 -17.34 17.00 -36.47
CA SER A 373 -16.46 16.42 -35.45
C SER A 373 -15.89 15.05 -35.86
N ASN A 374 -16.67 14.23 -36.56
CA ASN A 374 -16.21 12.94 -37.08
C ASN A 374 -15.14 13.07 -38.18
N SER A 375 -15.03 14.23 -38.82
CA SER A 375 -13.95 14.52 -39.78
C SER A 375 -12.62 14.90 -39.11
N VAL A 376 -12.66 15.17 -37.80
CA VAL A 376 -11.55 15.72 -37.00
C VAL A 376 -11.06 14.71 -35.96
N LEU A 377 -11.94 13.94 -35.33
CA LEU A 377 -11.63 13.00 -34.26
C LEU A 377 -11.67 11.53 -34.72
N PRO A 378 -10.98 10.61 -34.01
CA PRO A 378 -11.01 9.18 -34.32
C PRO A 378 -12.43 8.59 -34.32
N THR A 379 -12.67 7.60 -35.19
CA THR A 379 -13.98 6.92 -35.24
C THR A 379 -14.38 6.33 -33.88
N GLY A 380 -15.66 6.44 -33.53
CA GLY A 380 -16.19 5.95 -32.25
C GLY A 380 -15.95 6.85 -31.04
N TRP A 381 -15.23 7.98 -31.17
CA TRP A 381 -14.93 8.90 -30.05
C TRP A 381 -16.18 9.34 -29.26
N GLY A 382 -17.33 9.46 -29.95
CA GLY A 382 -18.62 9.80 -29.36
C GLY A 382 -19.07 8.83 -28.27
N CYS A 383 -18.65 7.56 -28.34
CA CYS A 383 -18.98 6.54 -27.34
C CYS A 383 -18.30 6.77 -25.98
N LEU A 384 -17.22 7.55 -25.96
CA LEU A 384 -16.53 7.94 -24.73
C LEU A 384 -17.00 9.31 -24.22
N GLN A 385 -18.10 9.88 -24.71
CA GLN A 385 -18.69 11.08 -24.11
C GLN A 385 -19.46 10.75 -22.83
N ARG A 386 -19.74 11.78 -22.02
CA ARG A 386 -20.39 11.67 -20.71
C ARG A 386 -21.73 10.93 -20.87
N ASN A 387 -22.04 10.10 -19.88
CA ASN A 387 -23.19 9.18 -19.85
C ASN A 387 -23.14 8.03 -20.87
N THR A 388 -22.03 7.86 -21.59
CA THR A 388 -21.79 6.74 -22.53
C THR A 388 -22.95 6.56 -23.52
N PRO A 389 -23.12 7.48 -24.49
CA PRO A 389 -24.33 7.50 -25.33
C PRO A 389 -24.49 6.28 -26.25
N CYS A 390 -23.40 5.54 -26.51
CA CYS A 390 -23.45 4.37 -27.39
C CYS A 390 -24.00 3.14 -26.65
N PHE A 391 -24.81 2.35 -27.36
CA PHE A 391 -25.24 1.00 -26.96
C PHE A 391 -26.01 0.92 -25.63
N LEU A 392 -26.53 2.03 -25.12
CA LEU A 392 -27.39 2.07 -23.93
C LEU A 392 -28.64 1.21 -24.14
N GLY A 393 -28.76 0.15 -23.35
CA GLY A 393 -29.86 -0.81 -23.45
C GLY A 393 -29.78 -1.78 -24.63
N LEU A 394 -28.73 -1.72 -25.44
CA LEU A 394 -28.49 -2.59 -26.61
C LEU A 394 -27.06 -3.15 -26.55
N PRO A 395 -26.78 -4.15 -25.69
CA PRO A 395 -25.43 -4.69 -25.56
C PRO A 395 -24.97 -5.37 -26.85
N HIS A 396 -23.68 -5.21 -27.16
CA HIS A 396 -23.02 -5.79 -28.35
C HIS A 396 -21.89 -6.74 -28.01
N SER A 397 -21.41 -6.72 -26.76
CA SER A 397 -20.39 -7.65 -26.27
C SER A 397 -20.76 -8.16 -24.89
N SER A 398 -20.30 -9.36 -24.57
CA SER A 398 -20.45 -9.95 -23.24
C SER A 398 -19.15 -9.92 -22.45
N SER A 399 -18.00 -9.68 -23.09
CA SER A 399 -16.68 -9.64 -22.46
C SER A 399 -15.68 -8.87 -23.31
N PHE A 400 -14.54 -8.49 -22.75
CA PHE A 400 -13.39 -8.03 -23.52
C PHE A 400 -12.08 -8.40 -22.82
N ALA A 401 -11.00 -8.52 -23.57
CA ALA A 401 -9.67 -8.79 -23.07
C ALA A 401 -8.63 -8.07 -23.93
N VAL A 402 -7.61 -7.48 -23.30
CA VAL A 402 -6.64 -6.60 -23.94
C VAL A 402 -5.22 -6.98 -23.53
N ASP A 403 -4.35 -7.21 -24.51
CA ASP A 403 -2.91 -7.35 -24.36
C ASP A 403 -2.26 -5.96 -24.53
N SER A 404 -1.87 -5.36 -23.41
CA SER A 404 -1.61 -3.92 -23.26
C SER A 404 -0.23 -3.55 -23.81
N GLY A 405 -0.20 -2.76 -24.89
CA GLY A 405 1.03 -2.34 -25.57
C GLY A 405 1.56 -3.37 -26.59
N SER A 406 0.85 -4.47 -26.82
CA SER A 406 1.23 -5.51 -27.78
C SER A 406 0.72 -5.20 -29.19
N ARG A 407 1.44 -5.69 -30.20
CA ARG A 407 1.09 -5.54 -31.63
C ARG A 407 0.33 -6.73 -32.20
N ARG A 408 0.15 -7.79 -31.43
CA ARG A 408 -0.46 -9.04 -31.90
C ARG A 408 -1.42 -9.55 -30.84
N PRO A 409 -2.61 -10.03 -31.23
CA PRO A 409 -3.52 -10.65 -30.29
C PRO A 409 -2.96 -12.00 -29.82
N VAL A 410 -3.34 -12.39 -28.59
CA VAL A 410 -2.88 -13.62 -27.95
C VAL A 410 -4.07 -14.38 -27.37
N SER A 411 -4.08 -15.70 -27.51
CA SER A 411 -5.05 -16.55 -26.82
C SER A 411 -4.47 -16.97 -25.47
N GLY A 412 -5.14 -16.61 -24.37
CA GLY A 412 -4.72 -16.97 -23.02
C GLY A 412 -5.14 -18.37 -22.62
N SER A 413 -4.49 -18.90 -21.59
CA SER A 413 -4.82 -20.19 -20.96
C SER A 413 -6.22 -20.21 -20.31
N ASP A 414 -6.81 -19.03 -20.08
CA ASP A 414 -8.17 -18.82 -19.60
C ASP A 414 -9.23 -18.90 -20.71
N ASN A 415 -8.85 -19.28 -21.94
CA ASN A 415 -9.67 -19.26 -23.16
C ASN A 415 -10.13 -17.86 -23.60
N SER A 416 -9.63 -16.79 -22.98
CA SER A 416 -9.88 -15.42 -23.45
C SER A 416 -9.01 -15.13 -24.67
N PHE A 417 -9.59 -14.42 -25.64
CA PHE A 417 -8.85 -13.87 -26.77
C PHE A 417 -8.48 -12.42 -26.45
N TYR A 418 -7.21 -12.18 -26.12
CA TYR A 418 -6.69 -10.86 -25.79
C TYR A 418 -6.41 -10.09 -27.09
N GLU A 419 -7.19 -9.05 -27.33
CA GLU A 419 -7.00 -8.14 -28.46
C GLU A 419 -5.76 -7.27 -28.24
N SER A 420 -5.04 -6.95 -29.31
CA SER A 420 -3.82 -6.13 -29.24
C SER A 420 -4.14 -4.66 -28.99
N ASP A 421 -3.45 -4.05 -28.03
CA ASP A 421 -3.40 -2.61 -27.83
C ASP A 421 -2.11 -2.03 -28.45
N ASP A 422 -2.13 -1.85 -29.77
CA ASP A 422 -1.03 -1.32 -30.56
C ASP A 422 -1.14 0.19 -30.81
N ALA A 423 -2.08 0.85 -30.13
CA ALA A 423 -2.35 2.26 -30.31
C ALA A 423 -1.13 3.12 -29.97
N SER A 424 -0.80 4.04 -30.89
CA SER A 424 0.24 5.05 -30.69
C SER A 424 -0.28 6.17 -29.78
N LEU A 425 -0.33 5.90 -28.49
CA LEU A 425 -0.76 6.86 -27.47
C LEU A 425 0.38 7.79 -27.08
N GLY A 426 0.10 9.09 -27.04
CA GLY A 426 0.97 10.14 -26.52
C GLY A 426 0.41 10.81 -25.25
N PRO A 427 0.96 11.96 -24.84
CA PRO A 427 0.67 12.62 -23.57
C PRO A 427 -0.79 13.01 -23.31
N ALA A 428 -1.60 13.23 -24.35
CA ALA A 428 -3.02 13.54 -24.21
C ALA A 428 -3.78 12.86 -25.35
N SER A 429 -4.06 11.57 -25.19
CA SER A 429 -4.60 10.75 -26.28
C SER A 429 -5.55 9.68 -25.79
N PHE A 430 -6.37 9.20 -26.73
CA PHE A 430 -7.24 8.06 -26.51
C PHE A 430 -7.37 7.27 -27.82
N TYR A 431 -7.77 6.02 -27.69
CA TYR A 431 -8.01 5.10 -28.79
C TYR A 431 -9.27 4.28 -28.50
N ILE A 432 -10.01 3.95 -29.55
CA ILE A 432 -11.18 3.08 -29.50
C ILE A 432 -11.03 2.08 -30.64
N THR A 433 -11.34 0.82 -30.35
CA THR A 433 -11.34 -0.23 -31.37
C THR A 433 -12.35 0.04 -32.48
N GLY A 434 -12.07 -0.44 -33.68
CA GLY A 434 -13.00 -0.30 -34.82
C GLY A 434 -14.36 -0.97 -34.57
N ALA A 435 -14.40 -2.08 -33.84
CA ALA A 435 -15.62 -2.74 -33.40
C ALA A 435 -16.27 -2.08 -32.16
N GLN A 436 -15.63 -1.06 -31.59
CA GLN A 436 -16.08 -0.31 -30.42
C GLN A 436 -16.40 -1.19 -29.20
N THR A 437 -15.62 -2.26 -29.00
CA THR A 437 -15.76 -3.19 -27.87
C THR A 437 -14.98 -2.71 -26.64
N TRP A 438 -13.85 -2.06 -26.87
CA TRP A 438 -13.04 -1.44 -25.81
C TRP A 438 -12.29 -0.20 -26.33
N GLY A 439 -11.81 0.62 -25.39
CA GLY A 439 -10.94 1.76 -25.65
C GLY A 439 -9.94 2.01 -24.52
N VAL A 440 -8.99 2.91 -24.77
CA VAL A 440 -7.93 3.29 -23.82
C VAL A 440 -7.68 4.80 -23.89
N SER A 441 -7.34 5.41 -22.77
CA SER A 441 -6.95 6.83 -22.68
C SER A 441 -5.69 6.97 -21.83
N ASN A 442 -4.74 7.75 -22.33
CA ASN A 442 -3.47 8.04 -21.68
C ASN A 442 -3.28 9.54 -21.50
N VAL A 443 -2.86 9.94 -20.30
CA VAL A 443 -2.62 11.33 -19.92
C VAL A 443 -1.26 11.48 -19.22
N GLY A 444 -0.59 12.59 -19.52
CA GLY A 444 0.60 13.11 -18.85
C GLY A 444 1.89 12.94 -19.66
N ARG A 445 2.96 13.62 -19.21
CA ARG A 445 4.31 13.55 -19.78
C ARG A 445 5.31 13.08 -18.72
N PHE A 446 6.25 12.21 -19.11
CA PHE A 446 7.42 11.90 -18.29
C PHE A 446 8.33 13.13 -18.20
N MET A 447 8.16 13.92 -17.15
CA MET A 447 8.74 15.26 -16.99
C MET A 447 10.27 15.29 -17.04
N ASP A 448 10.91 14.23 -16.53
CA ASP A 448 12.36 14.15 -16.40
C ASP A 448 13.02 13.43 -17.60
N ALA A 449 12.23 12.90 -18.55
CA ALA A 449 12.73 12.21 -19.73
C ALA A 449 12.49 13.01 -21.02
N GLN A 450 13.53 13.18 -21.83
CA GLN A 450 13.40 13.84 -23.13
C GLN A 450 12.55 13.01 -24.11
N ASN A 451 12.76 11.69 -24.16
CA ASN A 451 12.07 10.73 -25.02
C ASN A 451 11.44 9.59 -24.20
N GLY A 452 10.45 9.90 -23.36
CA GLY A 452 9.76 8.88 -22.57
C GLY A 452 8.96 7.90 -23.43
N SER A 453 9.05 6.61 -23.13
CA SER A 453 8.24 5.56 -23.78
C SER A 453 6.99 5.26 -22.96
N TYR A 454 5.85 5.08 -23.63
CA TYR A 454 4.60 4.63 -23.02
C TYR A 454 4.43 3.10 -23.06
N ILE A 455 5.43 2.38 -23.58
CA ILE A 455 5.44 0.92 -23.64
C ILE A 455 6.82 0.43 -23.19
N ILE A 456 6.85 -0.58 -22.33
CA ILE A 456 8.05 -1.30 -21.93
C ILE A 456 8.00 -2.73 -22.45
N TYR A 457 9.16 -3.29 -22.76
CA TYR A 457 9.28 -4.60 -23.37
C TYR A 457 10.37 -5.45 -22.71
N SER A 458 10.09 -6.74 -22.55
CA SER A 458 11.10 -7.74 -22.23
C SER A 458 10.89 -9.04 -23.02
N SER A 459 12.00 -9.66 -23.44
CA SER A 459 12.02 -10.98 -24.07
C SER A 459 12.20 -12.13 -23.08
N ARG A 460 12.31 -11.85 -21.77
CA ARG A 460 12.50 -12.87 -20.74
C ARG A 460 11.22 -13.66 -20.49
N GLN A 461 11.38 -14.84 -19.91
CA GLN A 461 10.25 -15.62 -19.40
C GLN A 461 9.74 -15.04 -18.08
N PHE A 462 8.44 -15.17 -17.86
CA PHE A 462 7.77 -14.68 -16.66
C PHE A 462 7.33 -15.84 -15.78
N LEU A 463 7.61 -15.73 -14.48
CA LEU A 463 7.21 -16.70 -13.47
C LEU A 463 5.75 -16.47 -13.05
N ASN A 464 5.14 -17.49 -12.42
CA ASN A 464 3.77 -17.45 -11.90
C ASN A 464 2.68 -17.22 -12.98
N THR A 465 2.96 -17.63 -14.22
CA THR A 465 1.99 -17.57 -15.33
C THR A 465 2.25 -18.69 -16.34
N LEU A 466 1.20 -19.17 -17.00
CA LEU A 466 1.28 -20.02 -18.19
C LEU A 466 1.31 -19.19 -19.48
N ASP A 467 0.93 -17.92 -19.40
CA ASP A 467 0.72 -17.01 -20.53
C ASP A 467 1.87 -15.99 -20.64
N THR A 468 3.11 -16.48 -20.78
CA THR A 468 4.31 -15.62 -20.80
C THR A 468 4.25 -14.51 -21.86
N GLU A 469 3.63 -14.76 -23.01
CA GLU A 469 3.51 -13.77 -24.09
C GLU A 469 2.77 -12.49 -23.65
N LEU A 470 1.77 -12.59 -22.76
CA LEU A 470 0.99 -11.44 -22.28
C LEU A 470 1.82 -10.46 -21.44
N PHE A 471 2.96 -10.88 -20.91
CA PHE A 471 3.79 -10.07 -20.01
C PHE A 471 5.02 -9.49 -20.71
N ARG A 472 5.23 -9.81 -21.99
CA ARG A 472 6.36 -9.28 -22.76
C ARG A 472 6.27 -7.77 -22.98
N ASN A 473 5.07 -7.23 -23.08
CA ASN A 473 4.83 -5.79 -23.14
C ASN A 473 4.08 -5.34 -21.89
N ALA A 474 4.25 -4.09 -21.53
CA ALA A 474 3.31 -3.41 -20.65
C ALA A 474 3.16 -1.95 -21.08
N ARG A 475 1.92 -1.45 -21.03
CA ARG A 475 1.64 -0.04 -21.27
C ARG A 475 1.86 0.76 -19.99
N MET A 476 2.55 1.88 -20.11
CA MET A 476 2.84 2.82 -19.03
C MET A 476 2.13 4.16 -19.21
N SER A 477 1.95 4.88 -18.11
CA SER A 477 1.52 6.28 -18.12
C SER A 477 2.18 7.08 -17.00
N PRO A 478 2.59 8.35 -17.24
CA PRO A 478 3.14 9.23 -16.23
C PRO A 478 2.08 9.92 -15.36
N SER A 479 0.78 9.80 -15.67
CA SER A 479 -0.26 10.43 -14.85
C SER A 479 -1.49 9.53 -14.73
N SER A 480 -2.20 9.27 -15.82
CA SER A 480 -3.46 8.51 -15.79
C SER A 480 -3.57 7.62 -17.01
N LEU A 481 -3.81 6.33 -16.77
CA LEU A 481 -4.12 5.33 -17.79
C LEU A 481 -5.51 4.75 -17.53
N ARG A 482 -6.41 4.85 -18.51
CA ARG A 482 -7.78 4.33 -18.39
C ARG A 482 -8.10 3.38 -19.51
N TYR A 483 -8.75 2.27 -19.16
CA TYR A 483 -9.33 1.33 -20.10
C TYR A 483 -10.84 1.29 -19.95
N PHE A 484 -11.52 1.13 -21.07
CA PHE A 484 -12.97 1.16 -21.17
C PHE A 484 -13.47 -0.12 -21.83
N GLY A 485 -14.45 -0.79 -21.22
CA GLY A 485 -15.29 -1.77 -21.89
C GLY A 485 -16.56 -1.09 -22.38
N ILE A 486 -16.87 -1.23 -23.67
CA ILE A 486 -17.95 -0.48 -24.34
C ILE A 486 -18.99 -1.48 -24.87
N GLY A 487 -20.28 -1.17 -24.68
CA GLY A 487 -21.38 -2.01 -25.15
C GLY A 487 -21.48 -3.38 -24.46
N LEU A 488 -21.00 -3.48 -23.21
CA LEU A 488 -21.08 -4.71 -22.42
C LEU A 488 -22.52 -5.01 -21.99
N GLU A 489 -22.91 -6.27 -21.89
CA GLU A 489 -24.16 -6.65 -21.23
C GLU A 489 -24.18 -6.20 -19.76
N ASN A 490 -25.33 -5.75 -19.25
CA ASN A 490 -25.41 -5.31 -17.86
C ASN A 490 -25.42 -6.53 -16.94
N GLY A 491 -24.65 -6.48 -15.87
CA GLY A 491 -24.52 -7.58 -14.92
C GLY A 491 -23.21 -7.52 -14.14
N ASN A 492 -22.92 -8.57 -13.39
CA ASN A 492 -21.67 -8.65 -12.62
C ASN A 492 -20.54 -9.19 -13.49
N TYR A 493 -19.40 -8.52 -13.44
CA TYR A 493 -18.19 -8.87 -14.18
C TYR A 493 -17.03 -9.14 -13.24
N THR A 494 -16.26 -10.18 -13.54
CA THR A 494 -14.93 -10.38 -12.98
C THR A 494 -13.92 -9.65 -13.85
N VAL A 495 -13.42 -8.53 -13.33
CA VAL A 495 -12.34 -7.74 -13.92
C VAL A 495 -11.02 -8.29 -13.42
N THR A 496 -10.21 -8.82 -14.34
CA THR A 496 -8.85 -9.30 -14.08
C THR A 496 -7.85 -8.27 -14.61
N LEU A 497 -6.94 -7.81 -13.75
CA LEU A 497 -5.80 -6.97 -14.12
C LEU A 497 -4.51 -7.78 -13.93
N GLN A 498 -3.61 -7.73 -14.92
CA GLN A 498 -2.38 -8.51 -14.96
C GLN A 498 -1.17 -7.59 -15.12
N PHE A 499 -0.20 -7.78 -14.24
CA PHE A 499 0.96 -6.92 -14.09
C PHE A 499 2.25 -7.75 -14.01
N ALA A 500 3.35 -7.19 -14.48
CA ALA A 500 4.69 -7.64 -14.13
C ALA A 500 5.65 -6.44 -14.13
N GLU A 501 6.58 -6.42 -13.19
CA GLU A 501 7.69 -5.46 -13.19
C GLU A 501 8.95 -6.16 -13.70
N PHE A 502 9.68 -5.52 -14.60
CA PHE A 502 10.78 -6.17 -15.31
C PHE A 502 11.92 -5.23 -15.73
N ASP A 503 11.87 -3.97 -15.32
CA ASP A 503 12.96 -3.01 -15.55
C ASP A 503 13.78 -2.73 -14.28
N PHE A 504 13.26 -3.09 -13.10
CA PHE A 504 14.07 -3.19 -11.88
C PHE A 504 14.69 -4.58 -11.80
N PRO A 505 16.01 -4.75 -12.03
CA PRO A 505 16.61 -6.07 -11.99
C PRO A 505 16.55 -6.68 -10.58
N ASP A 506 16.51 -8.01 -10.52
CA ASP A 506 16.76 -8.73 -9.28
C ASP A 506 18.26 -8.69 -8.93
N GLY A 507 18.60 -8.49 -7.66
CA GLY A 507 19.98 -8.45 -7.16
C GLY A 507 20.34 -7.19 -6.37
N GLN A 508 21.59 -7.10 -5.93
CA GLN A 508 22.13 -5.96 -5.18
C GLN A 508 22.74 -4.94 -6.14
N SER A 509 21.89 -4.22 -6.86
CA SER A 509 22.29 -3.12 -7.74
C SER A 509 21.50 -1.87 -7.41
N TRP A 510 22.05 -0.69 -7.62
CA TRP A 510 21.31 0.56 -7.43
C TRP A 510 20.04 0.60 -8.29
N LYS A 511 20.04 -0.03 -9.47
CA LYS A 511 18.87 -0.16 -10.36
C LYS A 511 17.72 -0.97 -9.73
N SER A 512 18.05 -1.88 -8.83
CA SER A 512 17.07 -2.70 -8.10
C SER A 512 16.33 -1.94 -6.99
N THR A 513 16.76 -0.71 -6.66
CA THR A 513 16.14 0.11 -5.60
C THR A 513 14.92 0.88 -6.08
N GLY A 514 14.65 0.87 -7.40
CA GLY A 514 13.51 1.52 -8.01
C GLY A 514 12.17 1.02 -7.46
N ARG A 515 11.20 1.93 -7.38
CA ARG A 515 9.83 1.67 -6.97
C ARG A 515 8.85 2.24 -7.97
N ARG A 516 7.86 1.44 -8.34
CA ARG A 516 6.72 1.86 -9.16
C ARG A 516 5.46 1.76 -8.30
N VAL A 517 4.83 2.90 -8.04
CA VAL A 517 3.69 3.01 -7.13
C VAL A 517 2.57 3.76 -7.82
N PHE A 518 1.35 3.22 -7.81
CA PHE A 518 0.17 3.86 -8.39
C PHE A 518 -1.12 3.33 -7.73
N ASP A 519 -2.22 4.03 -7.89
CA ASP A 519 -3.53 3.61 -7.40
C ASP A 519 -4.32 2.88 -8.50
N ILE A 520 -5.21 1.96 -8.09
CA ILE A 520 -6.12 1.23 -8.98
C ILE A 520 -7.55 1.58 -8.63
N TYR A 521 -8.31 2.05 -9.61
CA TYR A 521 -9.74 2.33 -9.54
C TYR A 521 -10.48 1.45 -10.56
N VAL A 522 -11.64 0.94 -10.17
CA VAL A 522 -12.56 0.23 -11.09
C VAL A 522 -13.96 0.78 -10.84
N GLN A 523 -14.62 1.23 -11.91
CA GLN A 523 -15.91 1.96 -11.84
C GLN A 523 -15.86 3.14 -10.86
N GLY A 524 -14.76 3.91 -10.88
CA GLY A 524 -14.55 5.05 -9.98
C GLY A 524 -14.25 4.70 -8.52
N VAL A 525 -14.35 3.43 -8.10
CA VAL A 525 -14.05 3.00 -6.73
C VAL A 525 -12.58 2.62 -6.61
N ARG A 526 -11.84 3.23 -5.67
CA ARG A 526 -10.45 2.87 -5.37
C ARG A 526 -10.38 1.46 -4.79
N LYS A 527 -9.72 0.55 -5.51
CA LYS A 527 -9.52 -0.85 -5.10
C LYS A 527 -8.18 -1.06 -4.40
N GLU A 528 -7.13 -0.38 -4.87
CA GLU A 528 -5.79 -0.44 -4.29
C GLU A 528 -5.23 0.98 -4.20
N GLN A 529 -4.63 1.32 -3.07
CA GLN A 529 -3.89 2.56 -2.88
C GLN A 529 -2.40 2.23 -2.77
N ASN A 530 -1.54 3.01 -3.44
CA ASN A 530 -0.10 2.79 -3.47
C ASN A 530 0.29 1.37 -3.89
N PHE A 531 -0.40 0.83 -4.90
CA PHE A 531 -0.09 -0.48 -5.47
C PHE A 531 1.31 -0.49 -6.07
N ASP A 532 2.11 -1.47 -5.64
CA ASP A 532 3.47 -1.72 -6.12
C ASP A 532 3.55 -3.17 -6.64
N ILE A 533 3.82 -3.30 -7.94
CA ILE A 533 3.82 -4.58 -8.66
C ILE A 533 4.89 -5.51 -8.08
N ARG A 534 6.13 -5.01 -7.94
CA ARG A 534 7.27 -5.81 -7.50
C ARG A 534 7.12 -6.19 -6.02
N LYS A 535 6.62 -5.29 -5.17
CA LYS A 535 6.29 -5.61 -3.78
C LYS A 535 5.24 -6.72 -3.69
N THR A 536 4.20 -6.66 -4.53
CA THR A 536 3.14 -7.68 -4.59
C THR A 536 3.67 -9.03 -5.10
N ALA A 537 4.66 -9.02 -5.99
CA ALA A 537 5.37 -10.20 -6.47
C ALA A 537 6.39 -10.78 -5.46
N GLY A 538 6.41 -10.32 -4.21
CA GLY A 538 7.36 -10.78 -3.19
C GLY A 538 8.78 -10.22 -3.37
N GLY A 539 8.91 -9.03 -3.98
CA GLY A 539 10.19 -8.36 -4.24
C GLY A 539 10.93 -8.85 -5.49
N LYS A 540 10.30 -9.70 -6.30
CA LYS A 540 10.89 -10.29 -7.51
C LYS A 540 10.37 -9.63 -8.77
N SER A 541 11.27 -9.37 -9.70
CA SER A 541 10.92 -8.96 -11.06
C SER A 541 10.63 -10.18 -11.94
N TYR A 542 10.13 -9.95 -13.15
CA TYR A 542 9.73 -11.00 -14.09
C TYR A 542 8.73 -12.00 -13.51
N THR A 543 7.90 -11.58 -12.56
CA THR A 543 6.92 -12.43 -11.89
C THR A 543 5.54 -11.82 -12.09
N ALA A 544 4.62 -12.60 -12.66
CA ALA A 544 3.26 -12.17 -12.94
C ALA A 544 2.45 -11.99 -11.66
N VAL A 545 1.74 -10.86 -11.59
CA VAL A 545 0.81 -10.49 -10.52
C VAL A 545 -0.58 -10.31 -11.11
N ARG A 546 -1.55 -11.03 -10.57
CA ARG A 546 -2.96 -10.97 -10.98
C ARG A 546 -3.81 -10.36 -9.87
N LYS A 547 -4.64 -9.38 -10.21
CA LYS A 547 -5.67 -8.80 -9.33
C LYS A 547 -7.04 -9.01 -9.94
N GLN A 548 -8.02 -9.37 -9.12
CA GLN A 548 -9.38 -9.64 -9.57
C GLN A 548 -10.40 -8.88 -8.72
N TYR A 549 -11.37 -8.28 -9.40
CA TYR A 549 -12.45 -7.52 -8.77
C TYR A 549 -13.77 -7.90 -9.42
N ILE A 550 -14.78 -8.19 -8.60
CA ILE A 550 -16.15 -8.34 -9.08
C ILE A 550 -16.81 -6.96 -9.03
N VAL A 551 -17.32 -6.49 -10.17
CA VAL A 551 -17.97 -5.18 -10.28
C VAL A 551 -19.24 -5.24 -11.13
N PRO A 552 -20.28 -4.47 -10.77
CA PRO A 552 -21.47 -4.36 -11.59
C PRO A 552 -21.21 -3.45 -12.80
N VAL A 553 -21.73 -3.86 -13.96
CA VAL A 553 -21.87 -3.05 -15.17
C VAL A 553 -23.36 -2.72 -15.32
N THR A 554 -23.70 -1.43 -15.31
CA THR A 554 -25.11 -0.96 -15.27
C THR A 554 -25.52 -0.08 -16.45
N LYS A 555 -24.54 0.48 -17.18
CA LYS A 555 -24.77 1.36 -18.34
C LYS A 555 -24.04 0.86 -19.58
N ASN A 556 -23.94 -0.47 -19.71
CA ASN A 556 -23.20 -1.13 -20.78
C ASN A 556 -21.74 -0.67 -20.90
N PHE A 557 -21.17 -0.16 -19.81
CA PHE A 557 -19.88 0.49 -19.77
C PHE A 557 -19.09 0.09 -18.54
N LEU A 558 -17.81 -0.21 -18.75
CA LEU A 558 -16.85 -0.50 -17.70
C LEU A 558 -15.68 0.47 -17.78
N GLU A 559 -15.28 1.05 -16.65
CA GLU A 559 -14.06 1.85 -16.54
C GLU A 559 -13.06 1.22 -15.57
N ILE A 560 -11.81 1.13 -16.00
CA ILE A 560 -10.63 0.79 -15.19
C ILE A 560 -9.68 1.97 -15.28
N HIS A 561 -9.21 2.48 -14.14
CA HIS A 561 -8.34 3.65 -14.08
C HIS A 561 -7.13 3.35 -13.18
N LEU A 562 -5.93 3.45 -13.76
CA LEU A 562 -4.66 3.36 -13.08
C LEU A 562 -4.08 4.77 -12.97
N PHE A 563 -3.84 5.22 -11.74
CA PHE A 563 -3.57 6.62 -11.43
C PHE A 563 -2.26 6.77 -10.67
N TRP A 564 -1.37 7.62 -11.18
CA TRP A 564 -0.12 7.94 -10.49
C TRP A 564 -0.27 9.17 -9.57
N ALA A 565 -0.27 8.98 -8.26
CA ALA A 565 -0.35 10.05 -7.26
C ALA A 565 1.04 10.60 -6.87
N GLY A 566 1.96 10.79 -7.82
CA GLY A 566 3.30 11.34 -7.55
C GLY A 566 4.27 10.44 -6.76
N LYS A 567 3.89 9.19 -6.42
CA LYS A 567 4.71 8.24 -5.64
C LYS A 567 5.52 7.26 -6.49
N GLY A 568 6.64 6.79 -5.96
CA GLY A 568 7.62 5.98 -6.68
C GLY A 568 8.81 6.79 -7.21
N THR A 569 9.87 6.08 -7.59
CA THR A 569 11.15 6.69 -7.95
C THR A 569 11.12 7.24 -9.37
N CYS A 570 11.42 8.53 -9.56
CA CYS A 570 11.37 9.17 -10.89
C CYS A 570 12.42 8.67 -11.90
N CYS A 571 13.54 8.18 -11.37
CA CYS A 571 14.82 8.27 -12.05
C CYS A 571 15.65 6.98 -11.96
N ILE A 572 14.99 5.85 -11.69
CA ILE A 572 15.59 4.52 -11.59
C ILE A 572 14.76 3.59 -12.49
N PRO A 573 15.36 2.74 -13.34
CA PRO A 573 16.79 2.71 -13.67
C PRO A 573 17.23 3.89 -14.55
N THR A 574 16.28 4.61 -15.16
CA THR A 574 16.49 5.78 -16.00
C THR A 574 15.43 6.84 -15.68
N GLN A 575 15.62 8.07 -16.16
CA GLN A 575 14.64 9.15 -15.99
C GLN A 575 13.32 8.81 -16.70
N GLY A 576 12.20 9.19 -16.06
CA GLY A 576 10.86 8.98 -16.62
C GLY A 576 10.34 7.56 -16.44
N TYR A 577 10.89 6.80 -15.49
CA TYR A 577 10.52 5.41 -15.26
C TYR A 577 9.60 5.27 -14.03
N TYR A 578 8.41 5.88 -14.10
CA TYR A 578 7.42 5.93 -13.01
C TYR A 578 5.98 5.79 -13.52
N GLY A 579 4.99 5.85 -12.63
CA GLY A 579 3.56 5.76 -12.96
C GLY A 579 3.05 4.33 -13.17
N PRO A 580 1.76 4.15 -13.47
CA PRO A 580 1.19 2.82 -13.72
C PRO A 580 1.85 2.11 -14.89
N ALA A 581 1.93 0.79 -14.78
CA ALA A 581 2.29 -0.14 -15.85
C ALA A 581 1.30 -1.32 -15.80
N ILE A 582 0.79 -1.77 -16.95
CA ILE A 582 -0.12 -2.93 -17.04
C ILE A 582 0.19 -3.76 -18.27
N SER A 583 0.21 -5.08 -18.10
CA SER A 583 0.54 -6.06 -19.16
C SER A 583 -0.71 -6.54 -19.88
N ALA A 584 -1.76 -6.89 -19.15
CA ALA A 584 -3.02 -7.31 -19.74
C ALA A 584 -4.20 -7.09 -18.80
N LEU A 585 -5.40 -7.06 -19.35
CA LEU A 585 -6.65 -6.99 -18.59
C LEU A 585 -7.77 -7.72 -19.29
N SER A 586 -8.77 -8.16 -18.54
CA SER A 586 -9.99 -8.73 -19.09
C SER A 586 -11.19 -8.47 -18.17
N ALA A 587 -12.38 -8.42 -18.77
CA ALA A 587 -13.64 -8.40 -18.05
C ALA A 587 -14.51 -9.54 -18.57
N THR A 588 -14.84 -10.48 -17.68
CA THR A 588 -15.63 -11.67 -18.00
C THR A 588 -16.92 -11.66 -17.20
N PRO A 589 -18.07 -12.00 -17.81
CA PRO A 589 -19.36 -11.96 -17.14
C PRO A 589 -19.47 -13.12 -16.15
N ASN A 590 -20.03 -12.85 -14.96
CA ASN A 590 -20.37 -13.87 -13.95
C ASN A 590 -21.81 -14.39 -14.12
N PHE A 591 -22.35 -14.26 -15.32
CA PHE A 591 -23.69 -14.67 -15.71
C PHE A 591 -23.65 -15.26 -17.12
N THR A 592 -24.69 -15.98 -17.52
CA THR A 592 -24.82 -16.52 -18.88
C THR A 592 -25.18 -15.38 -19.84
N PRO A 593 -24.31 -15.01 -20.79
CA PRO A 593 -24.60 -13.87 -21.66
C PRO A 593 -25.69 -14.18 -22.67
N THR A 594 -26.50 -13.17 -22.99
CA THR A 594 -27.52 -13.24 -24.05
C THR A 594 -26.98 -12.80 -25.41
N VAL A 595 -25.86 -12.07 -25.43
CA VAL A 595 -25.20 -11.59 -26.64
C VAL A 595 -23.96 -12.40 -27.01
N ARG A 596 -23.74 -12.63 -28.32
CA ARG A 596 -22.53 -13.28 -28.82
C ARG A 596 -21.41 -12.24 -29.00
N ASN A 597 -20.21 -12.55 -28.51
CA ASN A 597 -19.04 -11.69 -28.73
C ASN A 597 -18.71 -11.58 -30.22
N ALA A 598 -18.64 -10.35 -30.73
CA ALA A 598 -18.34 -10.05 -32.13
C ALA A 598 -16.93 -10.53 -32.58
N ALA A 599 -16.01 -10.75 -31.64
CA ALA A 599 -14.61 -11.14 -31.91
C ALA A 599 -14.42 -12.61 -32.36
N ALA A 600 -15.45 -13.46 -32.29
CA ALA A 600 -15.33 -14.88 -32.67
C ALA A 600 -15.67 -15.14 -34.16
N LYS A 601 -15.01 -14.48 -35.11
CA LYS A 601 -15.02 -14.91 -36.52
C LYS A 601 -14.00 -16.04 -36.72
N LYS A 602 -14.41 -17.29 -36.47
CA LYS A 602 -13.72 -18.47 -37.03
C LYS A 602 -13.94 -18.49 -38.54
N ASN A 603 -12.91 -18.12 -39.31
CA ASN A 603 -12.88 -18.41 -40.75
C ASN A 603 -12.75 -19.93 -40.94
N GLY A 604 -13.85 -20.58 -41.32
CA GLY A 604 -13.86 -21.99 -41.66
C GLY A 604 -13.33 -22.23 -43.07
N SER A 605 -12.15 -22.86 -43.18
CA SER A 605 -11.71 -23.51 -44.42
C SER A 605 -12.06 -25.00 -44.35
N LYS A 606 -12.90 -25.46 -45.29
CA LYS A 606 -13.32 -26.86 -45.44
C LYS A 606 -12.26 -27.64 -46.21
N THR A 607 -11.35 -28.35 -45.53
CA THR A 607 -10.50 -29.38 -46.18
C THR A 607 -10.14 -30.56 -45.26
N GLY A 608 -10.85 -30.76 -44.14
CA GLY A 608 -10.47 -31.74 -43.12
C GLY A 608 -11.19 -33.09 -43.14
N VAL A 609 -11.97 -33.45 -44.18
CA VAL A 609 -12.85 -34.64 -44.12
C VAL A 609 -12.20 -35.91 -44.69
N ILE A 610 -11.07 -35.84 -45.39
CA ILE A 610 -10.51 -37.03 -46.07
C ILE A 610 -9.39 -37.75 -45.28
N VAL A 611 -8.84 -37.16 -44.21
CA VAL A 611 -7.74 -37.80 -43.43
C VAL A 611 -8.25 -38.56 -42.19
N GLY A 612 -9.54 -38.49 -41.87
CA GLY A 612 -10.12 -39.01 -40.63
C GLY A 612 -10.14 -40.54 -40.45
N VAL A 613 -9.93 -41.32 -41.51
CA VAL A 613 -10.08 -42.79 -41.44
C VAL A 613 -8.80 -43.51 -41.02
N ILE A 614 -7.62 -42.95 -41.28
CA ILE A 614 -6.34 -43.62 -40.95
C ILE A 614 -5.91 -43.36 -39.48
N VAL A 615 -6.30 -42.21 -38.91
CA VAL A 615 -5.94 -41.82 -37.54
C VAL A 615 -6.78 -42.59 -36.48
N GLY A 616 -7.93 -43.13 -36.87
CA GLY A 616 -8.85 -43.84 -35.95
C GLY A 616 -8.24 -45.08 -35.28
N LEU A 617 -7.32 -45.79 -35.95
CA LEU A 617 -6.70 -46.99 -35.39
C LEU A 617 -5.51 -46.70 -34.47
N ALA A 618 -4.78 -45.60 -34.69
CA ALA A 618 -3.71 -45.15 -33.80
C ALA A 618 -4.26 -44.50 -32.51
N VAL A 619 -5.40 -43.80 -32.62
CA VAL A 619 -6.06 -43.14 -31.48
C VAL A 619 -6.66 -44.15 -30.51
N LEU A 620 -7.16 -45.30 -30.95
CA LEU A 620 -7.67 -46.32 -30.01
C LEU A 620 -6.55 -46.94 -29.15
N GLY A 621 -5.35 -47.13 -29.71
CA GLY A 621 -4.17 -47.55 -28.96
C GLY A 621 -3.67 -46.48 -27.97
N LEU A 622 -3.65 -45.22 -28.40
CA LEU A 622 -3.27 -44.08 -27.55
C LEU A 622 -4.31 -43.74 -26.49
N VAL A 623 -5.60 -43.95 -26.74
CA VAL A 623 -6.68 -43.74 -25.75
C VAL A 623 -6.69 -44.85 -24.71
N ALA A 624 -6.37 -46.10 -25.08
CA ALA A 624 -6.18 -47.16 -24.10
C ALA A 624 -4.94 -46.90 -23.22
N PHE A 625 -3.83 -46.46 -23.82
CA PHE A 625 -2.61 -46.12 -23.08
C PHE A 625 -2.79 -44.84 -22.24
N ALA A 626 -3.49 -43.83 -22.76
CA ALA A 626 -3.83 -42.61 -22.04
C ALA A 626 -4.91 -42.86 -20.98
N ALA A 627 -5.86 -43.78 -21.17
CA ALA A 627 -6.80 -44.17 -20.13
C ALA A 627 -6.08 -44.91 -19.01
N ILE A 628 -5.12 -45.80 -19.31
CA ILE A 628 -4.28 -46.45 -18.31
C ILE A 628 -3.33 -45.45 -17.64
N PHE A 629 -2.79 -44.49 -18.39
CA PHE A 629 -1.88 -43.44 -17.88
C PHE A 629 -2.61 -42.36 -17.08
N VAL A 630 -3.82 -41.95 -17.49
CA VAL A 630 -4.72 -41.04 -16.78
C VAL A 630 -5.36 -41.76 -15.59
N TRP A 631 -5.66 -43.04 -15.66
CA TRP A 631 -6.11 -43.80 -14.48
C TRP A 631 -4.95 -43.99 -13.49
N ARG A 632 -3.72 -44.24 -13.96
CA ARG A 632 -2.51 -44.24 -13.13
C ARG A 632 -2.12 -42.85 -12.61
N GLN A 633 -2.30 -41.79 -13.38
CA GLN A 633 -2.03 -40.40 -12.96
C GLN A 633 -3.13 -39.82 -12.08
N LYS A 634 -4.41 -40.17 -12.29
CA LYS A 634 -5.53 -39.75 -11.44
C LYS A 634 -5.51 -40.51 -10.11
N LYS A 635 -5.10 -41.79 -10.13
CA LYS A 635 -4.79 -42.55 -8.90
C LYS A 635 -3.52 -42.04 -8.19
N ARG A 636 -2.52 -41.52 -8.93
CA ARG A 636 -1.35 -40.82 -8.36
C ARG A 636 -1.63 -39.38 -7.90
N LYS A 637 -2.52 -38.63 -8.55
CA LYS A 637 -2.83 -37.23 -8.22
C LYS A 637 -3.78 -37.14 -7.02
N LEU A 638 -4.73 -38.08 -6.92
CA LEU A 638 -5.57 -38.25 -5.74
C LEU A 638 -4.76 -38.82 -4.55
N SER A 639 -3.67 -39.56 -4.80
CA SER A 639 -2.73 -39.95 -3.74
C SER A 639 -1.73 -38.84 -3.39
N LEU A 640 -1.33 -37.97 -4.34
CA LEU A 640 -0.39 -36.86 -4.10
C LEU A 640 -1.02 -35.70 -3.32
N GLU A 641 -2.27 -35.31 -3.61
CA GLU A 641 -2.97 -34.29 -2.80
C GLU A 641 -3.25 -34.79 -1.37
N GLN A 642 -3.33 -36.11 -1.19
CA GLN A 642 -3.48 -36.74 0.11
C GLN A 642 -2.10 -36.89 0.81
N GLU A 643 -1.02 -37.20 0.09
CA GLU A 643 0.38 -37.25 0.60
C GLU A 643 0.96 -35.86 0.96
N GLU A 644 0.57 -34.77 0.29
CA GLU A 644 0.95 -33.41 0.70
C GLU A 644 0.31 -33.01 2.04
N LEU A 645 -0.93 -33.45 2.31
CA LEU A 645 -1.59 -33.21 3.60
C LEU A 645 -1.02 -34.13 4.70
N TYR A 646 -0.60 -35.35 4.37
CA TYR A 646 0.08 -36.26 5.30
C TYR A 646 1.54 -35.85 5.62
N SER A 647 2.23 -35.12 4.72
CA SER A 647 3.62 -34.71 4.91
C SER A 647 3.81 -33.38 5.65
N ILE A 648 2.77 -32.53 5.71
CA ILE A 648 2.78 -31.27 6.50
C ILE A 648 2.48 -31.52 7.99
N VAL A 649 1.76 -32.59 8.32
CA VAL A 649 0.97 -32.66 9.57
C VAL A 649 1.69 -33.30 10.77
N GLY A 650 2.78 -34.06 10.62
CA GLY A 650 3.54 -34.54 11.79
C GLY A 650 2.66 -35.21 12.87
N ARG A 651 1.91 -36.27 12.51
CA ARG A 651 1.11 -37.16 13.38
C ARG A 651 0.36 -36.54 14.59
N PRO A 652 -0.80 -35.88 14.40
CA PRO A 652 -1.99 -36.11 15.23
C PRO A 652 -2.61 -37.47 14.84
N ASN A 653 -3.31 -38.14 15.76
CA ASN A 653 -4.02 -39.38 15.46
C ASN A 653 -5.10 -39.12 14.39
N VAL A 654 -5.04 -39.84 13.27
CA VAL A 654 -6.05 -39.74 12.20
C VAL A 654 -7.19 -40.70 12.54
N LEU A 655 -8.38 -40.15 12.75
CA LEU A 655 -9.61 -40.88 13.08
C LEU A 655 -10.44 -41.07 11.81
N SER A 656 -11.15 -42.19 11.70
CA SER A 656 -12.01 -42.45 10.53
C SER A 656 -13.32 -41.67 10.59
N TYR A 657 -13.88 -41.31 9.45
CA TYR A 657 -15.18 -40.63 9.41
C TYR A 657 -16.29 -41.52 9.99
N GLY A 658 -16.21 -42.84 9.75
CA GLY A 658 -17.15 -43.82 10.28
C GLY A 658 -17.16 -43.87 11.81
N GLU A 659 -15.98 -43.79 12.43
CA GLU A 659 -15.82 -43.73 13.88
C GLU A 659 -16.42 -42.43 14.45
N LEU A 660 -16.10 -41.27 13.87
CA LEU A 660 -16.62 -39.99 14.35
C LEU A 660 -18.12 -39.84 14.13
N ARG A 661 -18.64 -40.32 13.00
CA ARG A 661 -20.09 -40.36 12.73
C ARG A 661 -20.82 -41.23 13.75
N SER A 662 -20.23 -42.35 14.16
CA SER A 662 -20.82 -43.20 15.20
C SER A 662 -20.71 -42.55 16.58
N ALA A 663 -19.58 -41.91 16.88
CA ALA A 663 -19.32 -41.24 18.14
C ALA A 663 -20.27 -40.06 18.41
N THR A 664 -20.68 -39.33 17.36
CA THR A 664 -21.56 -38.15 17.45
C THR A 664 -23.04 -38.46 17.19
N ASP A 665 -23.41 -39.74 17.13
CA ASP A 665 -24.75 -40.21 16.75
C ASP A 665 -25.23 -39.56 15.44
N ASN A 666 -24.45 -39.79 14.37
CA ASN A 666 -24.65 -39.22 13.04
C ASN A 666 -24.71 -37.68 13.02
N PHE A 667 -23.91 -37.02 13.86
CA PHE A 667 -23.93 -35.56 14.05
C PHE A 667 -25.32 -35.05 14.45
N SER A 668 -25.98 -35.76 15.37
CA SER A 668 -27.30 -35.39 15.88
C SER A 668 -27.31 -33.96 16.42
N PRO A 669 -28.37 -33.17 16.14
CA PRO A 669 -28.59 -31.86 16.78
C PRO A 669 -28.56 -31.92 18.32
N ASP A 670 -28.92 -33.05 18.93
CA ASP A 670 -28.90 -33.24 20.39
C ASP A 670 -27.47 -33.24 20.96
N ASN A 671 -26.47 -33.52 20.12
CA ASN A 671 -25.06 -33.48 20.46
C ASN A 671 -24.41 -32.13 20.08
N LEU A 672 -25.14 -31.16 19.54
CA LEU A 672 -24.58 -29.88 19.14
C LEU A 672 -24.18 -29.04 20.37
N LEU A 673 -22.89 -28.73 20.50
CA LEU A 673 -22.33 -27.92 21.57
C LEU A 673 -22.35 -26.42 21.23
N GLY A 674 -22.23 -26.08 19.95
CA GLY A 674 -22.25 -24.70 19.47
C GLY A 674 -22.09 -24.59 17.95
N GLN A 675 -22.60 -23.50 17.38
CA GLN A 675 -22.52 -23.20 15.95
C GLN A 675 -22.12 -21.75 15.75
N GLY A 676 -21.03 -21.52 14.99
CA GLY A 676 -20.53 -20.19 14.66
C GLY A 676 -20.19 -20.04 13.18
N GLY A 677 -19.60 -18.90 12.79
CA GLY A 677 -19.20 -18.62 11.40
C GLY A 677 -18.19 -19.61 10.79
N TYR A 678 -17.54 -20.42 11.64
CA TYR A 678 -16.43 -21.30 11.30
C TYR A 678 -16.83 -22.79 11.24
N GLY A 679 -18.03 -23.16 11.72
CA GLY A 679 -18.47 -24.55 11.76
C GLY A 679 -19.40 -24.89 12.92
N SER A 680 -19.75 -26.16 13.03
CA SER A 680 -20.58 -26.72 14.10
C SER A 680 -19.73 -27.68 14.95
N VAL A 681 -19.84 -27.60 16.27
CA VAL A 681 -19.10 -28.45 17.20
C VAL A 681 -20.06 -29.42 17.86
N TYR A 682 -19.75 -30.71 17.81
CA TYR A 682 -20.59 -31.79 18.35
C TYR A 682 -19.88 -32.52 19.48
N LYS A 683 -20.62 -32.91 20.51
CA LYS A 683 -20.18 -33.87 21.52
C LYS A 683 -20.14 -35.26 20.89
N GLY A 684 -19.04 -35.97 21.10
CA GLY A 684 -18.90 -37.37 20.68
C GLY A 684 -18.37 -38.24 21.81
N LYS A 685 -18.66 -39.54 21.75
CA LYS A 685 -18.05 -40.55 22.61
C LYS A 685 -17.30 -41.57 21.75
N LEU A 686 -15.97 -41.59 21.87
CA LEU A 686 -15.12 -42.52 21.12
C LEU A 686 -15.30 -43.96 21.61
N THR A 687 -14.81 -44.92 20.82
CA THR A 687 -14.91 -46.37 21.09
C THR A 687 -14.23 -46.79 22.40
N ASP A 688 -13.20 -46.06 22.82
CA ASP A 688 -12.49 -46.23 24.09
C ASP A 688 -13.21 -45.59 25.30
N GLY A 689 -14.39 -45.00 25.08
CA GLY A 689 -15.21 -44.39 26.12
C GLY A 689 -14.92 -42.92 26.40
N ARG A 690 -13.89 -42.31 25.79
CA ARG A 690 -13.55 -40.90 25.99
C ARG A 690 -14.57 -39.98 25.31
N PHE A 691 -14.99 -38.92 26.01
CA PHE A 691 -15.77 -37.84 25.41
C PHE A 691 -14.85 -36.86 24.67
N VAL A 692 -15.31 -36.41 23.50
CA VAL A 692 -14.57 -35.52 22.61
C VAL A 692 -15.47 -34.42 22.05
N ALA A 693 -14.88 -33.30 21.67
CA ALA A 693 -15.54 -32.25 20.90
C ALA A 693 -15.11 -32.34 19.44
N VAL A 694 -16.05 -32.64 18.53
CA VAL A 694 -15.82 -32.80 17.10
C VAL A 694 -16.26 -31.54 16.37
N LYS A 695 -15.29 -30.73 15.93
CA LYS A 695 -15.52 -29.50 15.15
C LYS A 695 -15.62 -29.86 13.66
N GLN A 696 -16.81 -29.67 13.09
CA GLN A 696 -17.09 -29.80 11.67
C GLN A 696 -17.05 -28.43 11.00
N LEU A 697 -16.14 -28.25 10.04
CA LEU A 697 -15.95 -26.97 9.36
C LEU A 697 -16.98 -26.75 8.22
N SER A 698 -17.33 -25.49 7.98
CA SER A 698 -18.31 -25.10 6.96
C SER A 698 -17.77 -25.18 5.52
N GLU A 699 -18.54 -25.75 4.58
CA GLU A 699 -18.17 -25.90 3.15
C GLU A 699 -18.22 -24.58 2.34
N LYS A 700 -18.84 -23.52 2.88
CA LYS A 700 -19.22 -22.33 2.10
C LYS A 700 -18.08 -21.34 1.80
N SER A 701 -16.83 -21.60 2.20
CA SER A 701 -15.73 -20.66 1.97
C SER A 701 -14.36 -21.32 1.74
N HIS A 702 -13.54 -20.72 0.87
CA HIS A 702 -12.11 -21.05 0.77
C HIS A 702 -11.35 -20.77 2.08
N GLN A 703 -11.93 -19.97 2.97
CA GLN A 703 -11.39 -19.60 4.28
C GLN A 703 -11.37 -20.81 5.24
N GLY A 704 -12.42 -21.63 5.29
CA GLY A 704 -12.50 -22.78 6.22
C GLY A 704 -11.42 -23.85 6.00
N LYS A 705 -11.00 -24.08 4.75
CA LYS A 705 -9.89 -25.01 4.45
C LYS A 705 -8.52 -24.47 4.92
N ARG A 706 -8.32 -23.16 4.87
CA ARG A 706 -7.08 -22.52 5.32
C ARG A 706 -7.00 -22.47 6.85
N GLU A 707 -8.12 -22.19 7.51
CA GLU A 707 -8.25 -22.26 8.96
C GLU A 707 -7.98 -23.68 9.47
N PHE A 708 -8.52 -24.71 8.81
CA PHE A 708 -8.23 -26.11 9.13
C PHE A 708 -6.73 -26.44 9.14
N ALA A 709 -6.02 -26.08 8.06
CA ALA A 709 -4.59 -26.33 7.95
C ALA A 709 -3.78 -25.55 9.00
N THR A 710 -4.17 -24.30 9.25
CA THR A 710 -3.52 -23.42 10.24
C THR A 710 -3.72 -23.94 11.66
N GLU A 711 -4.94 -24.39 11.98
CA GLU A 711 -5.31 -24.91 13.29
C GLU A 711 -4.51 -26.19 13.58
N ILE A 712 -4.42 -27.13 12.64
CA ILE A 712 -3.58 -28.34 12.77
C ILE A 712 -2.10 -27.98 12.91
N GLU A 713 -1.56 -27.12 12.04
CA GLU A 713 -0.14 -26.75 12.07
C GLU A 713 0.27 -26.10 13.39
N THR A 714 -0.60 -25.24 13.93
CA THR A 714 -0.31 -24.48 15.15
C THR A 714 -0.51 -25.34 16.39
N ILE A 715 -1.70 -25.92 16.57
CA ILE A 715 -2.06 -26.65 17.80
C ILE A 715 -1.27 -27.95 17.99
N SER A 716 -0.79 -28.56 16.91
CA SER A 716 0.06 -29.76 17.00
C SER A 716 1.46 -29.48 17.55
N ARG A 717 1.92 -28.22 17.49
CA ARG A 717 3.26 -27.80 17.92
C ARG A 717 3.30 -27.11 19.27
N VAL A 718 2.14 -26.85 19.87
CA VAL A 718 2.01 -26.18 21.16
C VAL A 718 1.27 -27.07 22.15
N GLN A 719 1.79 -27.21 23.36
CA GLN A 719 1.16 -28.01 24.40
C GLN A 719 1.35 -27.34 25.75
N HIS A 720 0.24 -26.91 26.34
CA HIS A 720 0.24 -26.21 27.62
C HIS A 720 -1.09 -26.46 28.36
N ARG A 721 -1.07 -26.42 29.70
CA ARG A 721 -2.24 -26.74 30.54
C ARG A 721 -3.46 -25.85 30.24
N ASN A 722 -3.19 -24.59 29.88
CA ASN A 722 -4.20 -23.57 29.55
C ASN A 722 -4.48 -23.44 28.05
N LEU A 723 -4.11 -24.42 27.23
CA LEU A 723 -4.50 -24.52 25.82
C LEU A 723 -5.32 -25.79 25.62
N VAL A 724 -6.31 -25.74 24.70
CA VAL A 724 -7.09 -26.93 24.35
C VAL A 724 -6.22 -27.95 23.64
N LYS A 725 -6.34 -29.21 24.04
CA LYS A 725 -5.62 -30.33 23.44
C LYS A 725 -6.35 -30.85 22.21
N LEU A 726 -5.68 -30.84 21.06
CA LEU A 726 -6.11 -31.56 19.86
C LEU A 726 -5.77 -33.06 20.02
N TYR A 727 -6.79 -33.92 19.93
CA TYR A 727 -6.61 -35.37 19.92
C TYR A 727 -6.34 -35.92 18.53
N GLY A 728 -6.91 -35.30 17.50
CA GLY A 728 -6.78 -35.80 16.14
C GLY A 728 -7.57 -35.01 15.10
N CYS A 729 -7.51 -35.48 13.87
CA CYS A 729 -8.34 -34.96 12.78
C CYS A 729 -8.87 -36.12 11.93
N CYS A 730 -9.94 -35.85 11.18
CA CYS A 730 -10.43 -36.76 10.15
C CYS A 730 -10.40 -36.03 8.79
N LEU A 731 -9.71 -36.67 7.85
CA LEU A 731 -9.53 -36.20 6.48
C LEU A 731 -10.39 -36.99 5.48
N GLU A 732 -11.16 -37.97 5.97
CA GLU A 732 -12.06 -38.78 5.15
C GLU A 732 -13.37 -38.03 4.86
N GLY A 733 -13.75 -37.95 3.58
CA GLY A 733 -15.00 -37.32 3.12
C GLY A 733 -14.85 -35.87 2.63
N ASN A 734 -15.98 -35.23 2.28
CA ASN A 734 -16.00 -33.86 1.74
C ASN A 734 -15.85 -32.76 2.82
N LYS A 735 -15.89 -33.11 4.11
CA LYS A 735 -15.87 -32.17 5.24
C LYS A 735 -14.73 -32.50 6.21
N PRO A 736 -13.67 -31.67 6.32
CA PRO A 736 -12.62 -31.88 7.30
C PRO A 736 -13.14 -31.72 8.74
N LEU A 737 -12.69 -32.58 9.65
CA LEU A 737 -13.10 -32.60 11.06
C LEU A 737 -11.88 -32.50 11.99
N LEU A 738 -12.01 -31.73 13.06
CA LEU A 738 -11.02 -31.64 14.15
C LEU A 738 -11.63 -32.23 15.43
N VAL A 739 -10.80 -32.96 16.19
CA VAL A 739 -11.23 -33.67 17.40
C VAL A 739 -10.42 -33.14 18.59
N TYR A 740 -11.12 -32.48 19.50
CA TYR A 740 -10.56 -31.89 20.71
C TYR A 740 -10.96 -32.67 21.96
N GLU A 741 -10.25 -32.41 23.06
CA GLU A 741 -10.78 -32.74 24.39
C GLU A 741 -12.14 -32.08 24.61
N TYR A 742 -13.09 -32.82 25.18
CA TYR A 742 -14.37 -32.26 25.60
C TYR A 742 -14.19 -31.53 26.93
N LEU A 743 -14.77 -30.34 27.04
CA LEU A 743 -14.71 -29.50 28.24
C LEU A 743 -16.13 -29.29 28.75
N GLU A 744 -16.39 -29.78 29.96
CA GLU A 744 -17.73 -30.00 30.51
C GLU A 744 -18.48 -28.69 30.80
N ASN A 745 -17.74 -27.64 31.19
CA ASN A 745 -18.31 -26.37 31.59
C ASN A 745 -18.46 -25.37 30.42
N GLY A 746 -18.11 -25.77 29.19
CA GLY A 746 -18.32 -24.95 28.00
C GLY A 746 -17.44 -23.71 27.96
N SER A 747 -17.92 -22.63 27.34
CA SER A 747 -17.18 -21.38 27.13
C SER A 747 -17.42 -20.35 28.24
N LEU A 748 -16.44 -19.47 28.47
CA LEU A 748 -16.46 -18.46 29.52
C LEU A 748 -17.59 -17.43 29.33
N ASP A 749 -17.90 -17.06 28.09
CA ASP A 749 -19.03 -16.15 27.80
C ASP A 749 -20.38 -16.74 28.23
N HIS A 750 -20.58 -18.05 28.05
CA HIS A 750 -21.77 -18.74 28.55
C HIS A 750 -21.79 -18.79 30.09
N ALA A 751 -20.64 -18.96 30.73
CA ALA A 751 -20.55 -18.96 32.19
C ALA A 751 -20.77 -17.55 32.80
N LEU A 752 -20.34 -16.49 32.10
CA LEU A 752 -20.50 -15.11 32.55
C LEU A 752 -21.87 -14.51 32.21
N PHE A 753 -22.36 -14.71 30.98
CA PHE A 753 -23.52 -14.01 30.42
C PHE A 753 -24.75 -14.91 30.20
N GLY A 754 -24.58 -16.23 30.29
CA GLY A 754 -25.64 -17.20 30.01
C GLY A 754 -26.77 -17.21 31.05
N LYS A 755 -27.99 -17.48 30.60
CA LYS A 755 -29.15 -17.62 31.51
C LYS A 755 -29.14 -19.00 32.17
N GLY A 756 -28.93 -19.04 33.50
CA GLY A 756 -29.38 -20.16 34.35
C GLY A 756 -28.35 -21.21 34.79
N LYS A 757 -27.03 -20.95 34.80
CA LYS A 757 -26.04 -21.83 35.44
C LYS A 757 -24.89 -21.06 36.12
N SER A 758 -24.55 -21.51 37.35
CA SER A 758 -23.34 -21.27 38.15
C SER A 758 -22.69 -19.89 38.08
N SER A 759 -22.91 -19.06 39.10
CA SER A 759 -22.11 -17.87 39.36
C SER A 759 -20.67 -18.28 39.65
N LEU A 760 -19.73 -17.84 38.80
CA LEU A 760 -18.31 -17.95 39.10
C LEU A 760 -17.99 -16.97 40.24
N ASP A 761 -17.46 -17.48 41.34
CA ASP A 761 -16.95 -16.68 42.43
C ASP A 761 -15.67 -15.91 42.01
N TRP A 762 -15.25 -14.96 42.83
CA TRP A 762 -14.08 -14.14 42.52
C TRP A 762 -12.79 -14.97 42.38
N PRO A 763 -12.45 -15.87 43.32
CA PRO A 763 -11.23 -16.69 43.20
C PRO A 763 -11.17 -17.46 41.88
N THR A 764 -12.29 -18.05 41.44
CA THR A 764 -12.35 -18.77 40.16
C THR A 764 -12.14 -17.83 38.97
N ARG A 765 -12.79 -16.66 38.98
CA ARG A 765 -12.62 -15.64 37.91
C ARG A 765 -11.17 -15.16 37.81
N PHE A 766 -10.52 -14.93 38.95
CA PHE A 766 -9.14 -14.51 39.00
C PHE A 766 -8.20 -15.59 38.44
N GLU A 767 -8.38 -16.86 38.83
CA GLU A 767 -7.62 -17.99 38.27
C GLU A 767 -7.88 -18.19 36.76
N ILE A 768 -9.09 -17.87 36.28
CA ILE A 768 -9.38 -17.84 34.85
C ILE A 768 -8.53 -16.77 34.14
N CYS A 769 -8.53 -15.52 34.63
CA CYS A 769 -7.69 -14.46 34.06
C CYS A 769 -6.21 -14.84 34.07
N LEU A 770 -5.72 -15.39 35.19
CA LEU A 770 -4.33 -15.81 35.35
C LEU A 770 -3.97 -16.98 34.43
N GLY A 771 -4.84 -17.98 34.29
CA GLY A 771 -4.63 -19.11 33.41
C GLY A 771 -4.61 -18.73 31.92
N VAL A 772 -5.47 -17.80 31.49
CA VAL A 772 -5.41 -17.24 30.12
C VAL A 772 -4.10 -16.47 29.92
N ALA A 773 -3.68 -15.67 30.90
CA ALA A 773 -2.42 -14.93 30.82
C ALA A 773 -1.21 -15.88 30.68
N ARG A 774 -1.17 -16.96 31.46
CA ARG A 774 -0.15 -18.03 31.36
C ARG A 774 -0.17 -18.70 29.98
N GLY A 775 -1.36 -19.01 29.45
CA GLY A 775 -1.51 -19.58 28.11
C GLY A 775 -0.96 -18.69 27.00
N LEU A 776 -1.21 -17.37 27.07
CA LEU A 776 -0.68 -16.40 26.11
C LEU A 776 0.82 -16.14 26.29
N SER A 777 1.31 -16.04 27.53
CA SER A 777 2.74 -15.97 27.84
C SER A 777 3.49 -17.13 27.19
N TYR A 778 2.95 -18.34 27.33
CA TYR A 778 3.51 -19.51 26.69
C TYR A 778 3.56 -19.38 25.16
N LEU A 779 2.47 -18.99 24.49
CA LEU A 779 2.41 -18.84 23.03
C LEU A 779 3.34 -17.74 22.49
N HIS A 780 3.53 -16.67 23.24
CA HIS A 780 4.30 -15.50 22.81
C HIS A 780 5.79 -15.64 23.12
N GLU A 781 6.14 -16.26 24.24
CA GLU A 781 7.46 -16.12 24.87
C GLU A 781 8.16 -17.45 25.19
N GLU A 782 7.42 -18.54 25.45
CA GLU A 782 8.01 -19.79 25.96
C GLU A 782 7.95 -20.97 24.96
N SER A 783 7.02 -20.94 24.00
CA SER A 783 6.90 -21.99 22.99
C SER A 783 8.06 -21.95 21.99
N SER A 784 8.44 -23.11 21.46
CA SER A 784 9.53 -23.24 20.46
C SER A 784 9.28 -22.49 19.15
N ILE A 785 8.03 -22.09 18.92
CA ILE A 785 7.60 -21.22 17.84
C ILE A 785 6.73 -20.12 18.46
N ARG A 786 6.95 -18.86 18.09
CA ARG A 786 6.10 -17.75 18.56
C ARG A 786 4.78 -17.75 17.79
N VAL A 787 3.66 -17.77 18.51
CA VAL A 787 2.31 -17.86 17.94
C VAL A 787 1.47 -16.67 18.38
N VAL A 788 0.87 -15.95 17.43
CA VAL A 788 -0.15 -14.92 17.71
C VAL A 788 -1.53 -15.50 17.42
N HIS A 789 -2.42 -15.53 18.40
CA HIS A 789 -3.73 -16.20 18.34
C HIS A 789 -4.74 -15.45 17.46
N ARG A 790 -4.80 -14.12 17.57
CA ARG A 790 -5.64 -13.17 16.78
C ARG A 790 -7.15 -13.20 17.02
N ASP A 791 -7.68 -14.18 17.75
CA ASP A 791 -9.10 -14.23 18.11
C ASP A 791 -9.31 -14.59 19.59
N ILE A 792 -8.61 -13.89 20.48
CA ILE A 792 -8.83 -13.98 21.93
C ILE A 792 -10.13 -13.25 22.29
N LYS A 793 -11.07 -13.98 22.89
CA LYS A 793 -12.38 -13.50 23.34
C LYS A 793 -12.99 -14.51 24.31
N ALA A 794 -13.97 -14.10 25.12
CA ALA A 794 -14.59 -14.98 26.12
C ALA A 794 -15.19 -16.27 25.52
N SER A 795 -15.76 -16.23 24.30
CA SER A 795 -16.31 -17.43 23.64
C SER A 795 -15.25 -18.47 23.24
N ASN A 796 -13.99 -18.05 23.13
CA ASN A 796 -12.87 -18.92 22.76
C ASN A 796 -12.06 -19.37 23.99
N ILE A 797 -12.46 -18.99 25.21
CA ILE A 797 -11.91 -19.51 26.47
C ILE A 797 -12.88 -20.59 26.99
N LEU A 798 -12.44 -21.83 27.00
CA LEU A 798 -13.24 -22.97 27.47
C LEU A 798 -12.84 -23.36 28.89
N LEU A 799 -13.77 -23.94 29.65
CA LEU A 799 -13.60 -24.31 31.05
C LEU A 799 -13.66 -25.83 31.23
N ASP A 800 -12.62 -26.41 31.83
CA ASP A 800 -12.60 -27.84 32.18
C ASP A 800 -13.51 -28.14 33.39
N ALA A 801 -13.63 -29.42 33.77
CA ALA A 801 -14.42 -29.86 34.92
C ALA A 801 -14.10 -29.14 36.24
N ASN A 802 -12.87 -28.63 36.41
CA ASN A 802 -12.40 -27.90 37.59
C ASN A 802 -12.42 -26.37 37.38
N LEU A 803 -13.09 -25.89 36.34
CA LEU A 803 -13.17 -24.48 35.96
C LEU A 803 -11.82 -23.84 35.57
N ASN A 804 -10.81 -24.64 35.20
CA ASN A 804 -9.57 -24.09 34.66
C ASN A 804 -9.77 -23.63 33.21
N PRO A 805 -9.17 -22.48 32.82
CA PRO A 805 -9.32 -21.95 31.47
C PRO A 805 -8.40 -22.65 30.47
N LYS A 806 -8.93 -22.89 29.26
CA LYS A 806 -8.21 -23.38 28.09
C LYS A 806 -8.54 -22.52 26.87
N ILE A 807 -7.51 -21.90 26.29
CA ILE A 807 -7.62 -21.13 25.05
C ILE A 807 -7.88 -22.09 23.88
N SER A 808 -8.88 -21.78 23.08
CA SER A 808 -9.35 -22.58 21.94
C SER A 808 -9.44 -21.74 20.65
N ASP A 809 -9.69 -22.42 19.53
CA ASP A 809 -9.91 -21.84 18.20
C ASP A 809 -8.69 -21.13 17.57
N PHE A 810 -7.69 -21.93 17.20
CA PHE A 810 -6.46 -21.47 16.55
C PHE A 810 -6.60 -21.29 15.03
N GLY A 811 -7.83 -21.27 14.49
CA GLY A 811 -8.08 -21.17 13.05
C GLY A 811 -7.50 -19.90 12.41
N LEU A 812 -7.42 -18.81 13.17
CA LEU A 812 -6.82 -17.54 12.71
C LEU A 812 -5.36 -17.35 13.14
N ALA A 813 -4.80 -18.27 13.92
CA ALA A 813 -3.47 -18.14 14.52
C ALA A 813 -2.38 -17.97 13.45
N LYS A 814 -1.28 -17.34 13.82
CA LYS A 814 -0.17 -17.10 12.89
C LYS A 814 1.19 -17.25 13.57
N LEU A 815 2.08 -17.99 12.91
CA LEU A 815 3.46 -18.12 13.32
C LEU A 815 4.21 -16.81 13.06
N TYR A 816 4.98 -16.38 14.05
CA TYR A 816 5.74 -15.13 14.05
C TYR A 816 7.24 -15.42 13.96
N ASP A 817 7.96 -14.60 13.19
CA ASP A 817 9.41 -14.70 12.98
C ASP A 817 10.12 -13.64 13.83
N ASP A 818 11.00 -14.06 14.73
CA ASP A 818 11.64 -13.23 15.75
C ASP A 818 12.50 -12.09 15.19
N GLN A 819 12.81 -12.09 13.89
CA GLN A 819 13.57 -11.02 13.24
C GLN A 819 12.72 -9.84 12.75
N LYS A 820 11.39 -9.88 12.92
CA LYS A 820 10.46 -8.85 12.41
C LYS A 820 9.86 -8.03 13.55
N THR A 821 9.72 -6.72 13.33
CA THR A 821 9.08 -5.80 14.30
C THR A 821 7.56 -5.86 14.27
N HIS A 822 6.98 -6.32 13.15
CA HIS A 822 5.56 -6.62 12.98
C HIS A 822 5.37 -7.45 11.70
N VAL A 823 4.21 -8.09 11.57
CA VAL A 823 3.79 -8.82 10.37
C VAL A 823 2.59 -8.10 9.76
N SER A 824 2.72 -7.53 8.57
CA SER A 824 1.56 -6.99 7.84
C SER A 824 0.69 -8.15 7.34
N THR A 825 -0.57 -8.21 7.77
CA THR A 825 -1.51 -9.27 7.39
C THR A 825 -2.92 -8.73 7.25
N LYS A 826 -3.76 -9.41 6.46
CA LYS A 826 -5.20 -9.09 6.39
C LYS A 826 -5.78 -9.10 7.81
N VAL A 827 -6.52 -8.05 8.16
CA VAL A 827 -7.22 -7.96 9.45
C VAL A 827 -8.26 -9.09 9.53
N ALA A 828 -8.17 -9.88 10.58
CA ALA A 828 -9.15 -10.91 10.94
C ALA A 828 -9.16 -11.06 12.46
N GLY A 829 -10.33 -11.36 13.02
CA GLY A 829 -10.60 -11.42 14.45
C GLY A 829 -11.96 -10.79 14.74
N THR A 830 -12.38 -10.80 16.01
CA THR A 830 -13.71 -10.36 16.42
C THR A 830 -13.75 -8.86 16.76
N PHE A 831 -14.70 -8.13 16.18
CA PHE A 831 -14.92 -6.71 16.49
C PHE A 831 -15.17 -6.51 17.99
N GLY A 832 -14.63 -5.44 18.59
CA GLY A 832 -14.60 -5.22 20.04
C GLY A 832 -13.33 -5.74 20.73
N TYR A 833 -12.66 -6.73 20.16
CA TYR A 833 -11.39 -7.28 20.66
C TYR A 833 -10.17 -6.87 19.81
N LEU A 834 -10.40 -6.21 18.66
CA LEU A 834 -9.33 -5.80 17.75
C LEU A 834 -8.56 -4.59 18.29
N ALA A 835 -7.24 -4.75 18.39
CA ALA A 835 -6.34 -3.65 18.73
C ALA A 835 -6.37 -2.54 17.64
N PRO A 836 -6.31 -1.24 18.02
CA PRO A 836 -6.44 -0.11 17.08
C PRO A 836 -5.43 -0.14 15.93
N GLU A 837 -4.16 -0.38 16.22
CA GLU A 837 -3.09 -0.45 15.20
C GLU A 837 -3.31 -1.58 14.20
N TYR A 838 -3.91 -2.69 14.66
CA TYR A 838 -4.16 -3.85 13.84
C TYR A 838 -5.38 -3.61 12.95
N ALA A 839 -6.47 -3.07 13.52
CA ALA A 839 -7.67 -2.69 12.78
C ALA A 839 -7.38 -1.61 11.72
N MET A 840 -6.55 -0.63 12.04
CA MET A 840 -6.27 0.52 11.17
C MET A 840 -5.19 0.25 10.12
N ARG A 841 -4.14 -0.53 10.45
CA ARG A 841 -2.95 -0.68 9.59
C ARG A 841 -2.66 -2.13 9.17
N GLY A 842 -3.36 -3.12 9.73
CA GLY A 842 -3.06 -4.54 9.52
C GLY A 842 -1.72 -4.98 10.09
N HIS A 843 -1.16 -4.20 11.02
CA HIS A 843 0.11 -4.51 11.69
C HIS A 843 -0.13 -5.51 12.82
N MET A 844 0.35 -6.73 12.67
CA MET A 844 0.18 -7.80 13.64
C MET A 844 1.48 -8.01 14.43
N THR A 845 1.40 -7.89 15.74
CA THR A 845 2.41 -8.32 16.73
C THR A 845 1.68 -9.13 17.81
N GLU A 846 2.41 -9.71 18.75
CA GLU A 846 1.84 -10.35 19.94
C GLU A 846 1.00 -9.38 20.79
N LYS A 847 1.25 -8.07 20.69
CA LYS A 847 0.53 -7.02 21.43
C LYS A 847 -0.95 -6.88 21.08
N ILE A 848 -1.40 -7.48 19.98
CA ILE A 848 -2.82 -7.49 19.63
C ILE A 848 -3.59 -8.50 20.48
N ASP A 849 -2.95 -9.62 20.85
CA ASP A 849 -3.51 -10.60 21.78
C ASP A 849 -3.50 -10.03 23.21
N VAL A 850 -2.47 -9.24 23.56
CA VAL A 850 -2.42 -8.51 24.84
C VAL A 850 -3.61 -7.55 24.98
N PHE A 851 -3.94 -6.82 23.91
CA PHE A 851 -5.10 -5.94 23.88
C PHE A 851 -6.41 -6.73 24.08
N ALA A 852 -6.60 -7.79 23.32
CA ALA A 852 -7.78 -8.65 23.41
C ALA A 852 -7.91 -9.32 24.79
N PHE A 853 -6.80 -9.72 25.40
CA PHE A 853 -6.75 -10.22 26.78
C PHE A 853 -7.26 -9.18 27.78
N GLY A 854 -6.82 -7.92 27.67
CA GLY A 854 -7.31 -6.85 28.53
C GLY A 854 -8.83 -6.71 28.47
N VAL A 855 -9.43 -6.84 27.28
CA VAL A 855 -10.90 -6.84 27.11
C VAL A 855 -11.55 -8.03 27.82
N VAL A 856 -10.98 -9.24 27.70
CA VAL A 856 -11.49 -10.44 28.39
C VAL A 856 -11.43 -10.29 29.92
N VAL A 857 -10.41 -9.64 30.46
CA VAL A 857 -10.32 -9.35 31.91
C VAL A 857 -11.45 -8.43 32.34
N LEU A 858 -11.73 -7.36 31.59
CA LEU A 858 -12.84 -6.45 31.87
C LEU A 858 -14.20 -7.16 31.80
N GLU A 859 -14.42 -8.01 30.81
CA GLU A 859 -15.63 -8.84 30.69
C GLU A 859 -15.81 -9.79 31.88
N THR A 860 -14.71 -10.38 32.36
CA THR A 860 -14.70 -11.31 33.49
C THR A 860 -15.02 -10.59 34.81
N LEU A 861 -14.46 -9.40 34.99
CA LEU A 861 -14.72 -8.54 36.16
C LEU A 861 -16.17 -8.06 36.19
N ALA A 862 -16.66 -7.55 35.05
CA ALA A 862 -17.98 -6.93 34.97
C ALA A 862 -19.15 -7.91 34.83
N GLY A 863 -18.86 -9.15 34.42
CA GLY A 863 -19.91 -10.15 34.17
C GLY A 863 -20.86 -9.76 33.03
N ARG A 864 -20.43 -8.88 32.12
CA ARG A 864 -21.20 -8.44 30.93
C ARG A 864 -20.32 -8.40 29.67
N PRO A 865 -20.91 -8.60 28.48
CA PRO A 865 -20.16 -8.59 27.22
C PRO A 865 -19.66 -7.18 26.88
N ASN A 866 -18.55 -7.08 26.14
CA ASN A 866 -17.95 -5.80 25.78
C ASN A 866 -18.81 -4.93 24.85
N TYR A 867 -19.79 -5.53 24.16
CA TYR A 867 -20.88 -4.87 23.46
C TYR A 867 -22.22 -5.58 23.75
N SER A 868 -23.27 -4.82 24.03
CA SER A 868 -24.64 -5.33 24.15
C SER A 868 -25.54 -4.62 23.14
N THR A 869 -26.31 -5.38 22.36
CA THR A 869 -27.28 -4.83 21.40
C THR A 869 -28.60 -4.37 22.05
N LYS A 870 -28.71 -4.44 23.38
CA LYS A 870 -29.96 -4.23 24.12
C LYS A 870 -30.08 -2.90 24.86
N ASP A 871 -29.02 -2.10 24.95
CA ASP A 871 -29.06 -0.78 25.60
C ASP A 871 -29.14 0.35 24.56
N GLU A 872 -30.10 1.26 24.75
CA GLU A 872 -30.33 2.43 23.89
C GLU A 872 -29.19 3.47 24.00
N ASN A 873 -28.38 3.40 25.05
CA ASN A 873 -27.13 4.15 25.22
C ASN A 873 -25.93 3.23 24.96
N LYS A 874 -25.34 3.33 23.77
CA LYS A 874 -24.23 2.50 23.29
C LYS A 874 -22.92 2.80 24.02
N VAL A 875 -22.75 2.36 25.26
CA VAL A 875 -21.48 2.49 25.99
C VAL A 875 -20.70 1.18 25.89
N TYR A 876 -19.53 1.22 25.25
CA TYR A 876 -18.62 0.07 25.24
C TYR A 876 -18.07 -0.15 26.66
N ILE A 877 -17.84 -1.40 27.07
CA ILE A 877 -17.32 -1.71 28.42
C ILE A 877 -16.04 -0.91 28.74
N PHE A 878 -15.23 -0.63 27.73
CA PHE A 878 -13.99 0.11 27.87
C PHE A 878 -14.19 1.58 28.23
N GLU A 879 -15.23 2.22 27.68
CA GLU A 879 -15.59 3.60 27.99
C GLU A 879 -16.10 3.72 29.43
N TRP A 880 -17.01 2.81 29.80
CA TRP A 880 -17.57 2.74 31.16
C TRP A 880 -16.51 2.50 32.25
N VAL A 881 -15.58 1.56 32.03
CA VAL A 881 -14.50 1.27 32.99
C VAL A 881 -13.58 2.47 33.15
N TRP A 882 -13.27 3.17 32.05
CA TRP A 882 -12.38 4.32 32.09
C TRP A 882 -13.00 5.50 32.84
N GLU A 883 -14.31 5.73 32.67
CA GLU A 883 -15.07 6.73 33.43
C GLU A 883 -15.04 6.42 34.94
N LEU A 884 -15.33 5.18 35.35
CA LEU A 884 -15.25 4.77 36.75
C LEU A 884 -13.84 4.90 37.34
N TYR A 885 -12.81 4.62 36.55
CA TYR A 885 -11.42 4.77 36.97
C TYR A 885 -11.04 6.26 37.14
N GLU A 886 -11.47 7.13 36.23
CA GLU A 886 -11.25 8.59 36.30
C GLU A 886 -11.99 9.22 37.48
N ASP A 887 -13.19 8.74 37.77
CA ASP A 887 -14.02 9.21 38.89
C ASP A 887 -13.59 8.63 40.24
N ASN A 888 -12.51 7.84 40.30
CA ASN A 888 -11.97 7.20 41.51
C ASN A 888 -12.93 6.20 42.18
N HIS A 889 -13.78 5.54 41.37
CA HIS A 889 -14.68 4.45 41.77
C HIS A 889 -14.43 3.17 40.94
N PRO A 890 -13.18 2.68 40.78
CA PRO A 890 -12.88 1.58 39.87
C PRO A 890 -13.55 0.25 40.27
N LEU A 891 -13.86 0.04 41.55
CA LEU A 891 -14.50 -1.18 42.04
C LEU A 891 -15.98 -1.31 41.62
N ASP A 892 -16.61 -0.21 41.18
CA ASP A 892 -17.98 -0.24 40.68
C ASP A 892 -18.10 -1.01 39.35
N VAL A 893 -16.96 -1.39 38.76
CA VAL A 893 -16.93 -2.28 37.60
C VAL A 893 -17.39 -3.71 37.93
N VAL A 894 -17.25 -4.12 39.19
CA VAL A 894 -17.39 -5.52 39.59
C VAL A 894 -18.82 -6.00 39.41
N ASP A 895 -18.96 -7.20 38.84
CA ASP A 895 -20.23 -7.88 38.68
C ASP A 895 -21.03 -7.91 39.99
N PRO A 896 -22.24 -7.32 40.05
CA PRO A 896 -23.05 -7.29 41.28
C PRO A 896 -23.41 -8.67 41.85
N ARG A 897 -23.21 -9.74 41.08
CA ARG A 897 -23.40 -11.13 41.53
C ARG A 897 -22.23 -11.67 42.37
N LEU A 898 -21.12 -10.96 42.46
CA LEU A 898 -19.98 -11.32 43.31
C LEU A 898 -20.22 -10.77 44.73
N GLU A 899 -20.64 -11.64 45.65
CA GLU A 899 -20.94 -11.27 47.04
C GLU A 899 -19.67 -10.97 47.86
N GLU A 900 -18.56 -11.68 47.57
CA GLU A 900 -17.27 -11.50 48.23
C GLU A 900 -16.14 -11.47 47.18
N PHE A 901 -15.24 -10.50 47.29
CA PHE A 901 -14.03 -10.40 46.47
C PHE A 901 -12.94 -9.65 47.23
N ASP A 902 -11.68 -9.91 46.86
CA ASP A 902 -10.53 -9.16 47.37
C ASP A 902 -10.39 -7.85 46.56
N SER A 903 -10.59 -6.71 47.23
CA SER A 903 -10.54 -5.40 46.59
C SER A 903 -9.18 -5.07 45.99
N ASP A 904 -8.09 -5.55 46.58
CA ASP A 904 -6.73 -5.30 46.10
C ASP A 904 -6.43 -6.14 44.87
N GLU A 905 -6.90 -7.39 44.83
CA GLU A 905 -6.80 -8.24 43.64
C GLU A 905 -7.63 -7.71 42.48
N VAL A 906 -8.87 -7.28 42.74
CA VAL A 906 -9.75 -6.67 41.74
C VAL A 906 -9.13 -5.39 41.19
N LEU A 907 -8.67 -4.48 42.05
CA LEU A 907 -8.05 -3.23 41.64
C LEU A 907 -6.79 -3.48 40.79
N ARG A 908 -5.99 -4.49 41.17
CA ARG A 908 -4.82 -4.90 40.41
C ARG A 908 -5.20 -5.46 39.04
N ALA A 909 -6.24 -6.29 38.94
CA ALA A 909 -6.76 -6.81 37.68
C ALA A 909 -7.26 -5.68 36.76
N ILE A 910 -7.94 -4.67 37.30
CA ILE A 910 -8.38 -3.48 36.55
C ILE A 910 -7.18 -2.72 35.99
N LYS A 911 -6.18 -2.40 36.82
CA LYS A 911 -4.96 -1.70 36.37
C LYS A 911 -4.24 -2.45 35.26
N VAL A 912 -4.10 -3.77 35.41
CA VAL A 912 -3.52 -4.64 34.38
C VAL A 912 -4.33 -4.62 33.09
N ALA A 913 -5.66 -4.70 33.16
CA ALA A 913 -6.53 -4.65 32.00
C ALA A 913 -6.39 -3.32 31.23
N LEU A 914 -6.41 -2.18 31.95
CA LEU A 914 -6.26 -0.84 31.37
C LEU A 914 -4.90 -0.61 30.72
N LEU A 915 -3.85 -1.23 31.28
CA LEU A 915 -2.50 -1.20 30.71
C LEU A 915 -2.39 -2.08 29.45
N CYS A 916 -3.06 -3.25 29.44
CA CYS A 916 -3.15 -4.13 28.28
C CYS A 916 -3.90 -3.49 27.10
N THR A 917 -4.87 -2.61 27.35
CA THR A 917 -5.70 -1.97 26.32
C THR A 917 -5.19 -0.61 25.85
N GLN A 918 -3.93 -0.26 26.08
CA GLN A 918 -3.39 1.02 25.61
C GLN A 918 -3.42 1.21 24.09
N GLY A 919 -3.55 2.45 23.62
CA GLY A 919 -3.60 2.76 22.18
C GLY A 919 -2.29 2.46 21.45
N SER A 920 -1.15 2.66 22.11
CA SER A 920 0.15 2.30 21.57
C SER A 920 0.54 0.87 21.96
N PRO A 921 0.93 0.00 21.00
CA PRO A 921 1.44 -1.35 21.30
C PRO A 921 2.69 -1.37 22.19
N HIS A 922 3.48 -0.30 22.15
CA HIS A 922 4.70 -0.17 22.94
C HIS A 922 4.43 0.09 24.42
N GLN A 923 3.24 0.61 24.76
CA GLN A 923 2.82 0.82 26.14
C GLN A 923 2.21 -0.43 26.77
N ARG A 924 1.82 -1.41 25.96
CA ARG A 924 1.27 -2.68 26.45
C ARG A 924 2.40 -3.60 26.94
N PRO A 925 2.27 -4.24 28.11
CA PRO A 925 3.25 -5.16 28.65
C PRO A 925 3.34 -6.45 27.81
N PRO A 926 4.46 -7.19 27.85
CA PRO A 926 4.48 -8.59 27.43
C PRO A 926 3.65 -9.45 28.40
N MET A 927 3.17 -10.61 27.95
CA MET A 927 2.25 -11.44 28.74
C MET A 927 2.92 -12.06 29.96
N SER A 928 4.23 -12.34 29.91
CA SER A 928 5.01 -12.73 31.09
C SER A 928 4.97 -11.67 32.20
N ARG A 929 5.05 -10.39 31.83
CA ARG A 929 4.93 -9.27 32.78
C ARG A 929 3.51 -9.11 33.29
N VAL A 930 2.50 -9.40 32.48
CA VAL A 930 1.09 -9.45 32.90
C VAL A 930 0.87 -10.51 33.97
N VAL A 931 1.42 -11.72 33.78
CA VAL A 931 1.36 -12.80 34.79
C VAL A 931 2.02 -12.37 36.10
N ALA A 932 3.20 -11.75 36.03
CA ALA A 932 3.91 -11.24 37.21
C ALA A 932 3.14 -10.12 37.94
N MET A 933 2.42 -9.26 37.20
CA MET A 933 1.58 -8.23 37.81
C MET A 933 0.33 -8.81 38.48
N LEU A 934 -0.34 -9.77 37.85
CA LEU A 934 -1.53 -10.39 38.43
C LEU A 934 -1.19 -11.13 39.73
N THR A 935 -0.10 -11.91 39.73
CA THR A 935 0.39 -12.67 40.89
C THR A 935 0.95 -11.81 42.02
N GLY A 936 1.17 -10.51 41.79
CA GLY A 936 1.71 -9.59 42.79
C GLY A 936 3.24 -9.60 42.90
N ASP A 937 3.94 -10.37 42.07
CA ASP A 937 5.42 -10.35 41.97
C ASP A 937 5.95 -8.99 41.49
N VAL A 938 5.08 -8.24 40.82
CA VAL A 938 5.36 -6.94 40.23
C VAL A 938 4.20 -6.00 40.51
N GLU A 939 4.51 -4.79 40.93
CA GLU A 939 3.50 -3.75 41.09
C GLU A 939 2.96 -3.24 39.73
N ALA A 940 1.63 -3.19 39.60
CA ALA A 940 0.96 -2.62 38.45
C ALA A 940 0.95 -1.07 38.57
N PRO A 941 1.44 -0.32 37.56
CA PRO A 941 1.56 1.13 37.65
C PRO A 941 0.20 1.83 37.78
N ASP A 942 0.15 2.91 38.56
CA ASP A 942 -1.09 3.62 38.92
C ASP A 942 -1.76 4.41 37.79
N VAL A 943 -1.04 4.75 36.72
CA VAL A 943 -1.60 5.58 35.65
C VAL A 943 -1.06 5.19 34.28
N VAL A 944 -2.01 5.02 33.37
CA VAL A 944 -1.78 5.06 31.92
C VAL A 944 -2.72 6.12 31.34
N THR A 945 -2.24 6.88 30.37
CA THR A 945 -3.01 7.97 29.74
C THR A 945 -4.31 7.42 29.14
N LYS A 946 -5.43 8.15 29.25
CA LYS A 946 -6.67 7.81 28.52
C LYS A 946 -6.33 7.59 27.05
N PRO A 947 -6.55 6.39 26.49
CA PRO A 947 -6.21 6.16 25.10
C PRO A 947 -7.01 7.09 24.20
N SER A 948 -6.32 7.77 23.28
CA SER A 948 -6.91 8.83 22.43
C SER A 948 -8.09 8.37 21.58
N TYR A 949 -8.20 7.06 21.32
CA TYR A 949 -9.32 6.49 20.57
C TYR A 949 -10.63 6.43 21.39
N ILE A 950 -10.58 6.49 22.74
CA ILE A 950 -11.78 6.68 23.58
C ILE A 950 -12.30 8.11 23.43
N THR A 951 -11.39 9.11 23.46
CA THR A 951 -11.75 10.53 23.34
C THR A 951 -12.41 10.84 21.99
N GLU A 952 -11.98 10.20 20.91
CA GLU A 952 -12.60 10.34 19.58
C GLU A 952 -14.00 9.71 19.46
N TRP A 953 -14.32 8.71 20.29
CA TRP A 953 -15.67 8.12 20.37
C TRP A 953 -16.63 9.01 21.17
N GLN A 954 -16.17 9.61 22.28
CA GLN A 954 -16.94 10.57 23.07
C GLN A 954 -17.30 11.84 22.29
N ILE A 955 -16.41 12.34 21.42
CA ILE A 955 -16.69 13.51 20.55
C ILE A 955 -17.82 13.24 19.54
N LYS A 956 -18.10 11.98 19.21
CA LYS A 956 -19.20 11.59 18.30
C LYS A 956 -20.51 11.24 19.02
N GLY A 957 -20.52 11.14 20.36
CA GLY A 957 -21.68 10.71 21.16
C GLY A 957 -22.40 11.80 21.96
N GLY A 958 -21.90 13.04 22.00
CA GLY A 958 -22.47 14.12 22.81
C GLY A 958 -23.59 14.94 22.14
N ASN A 959 -24.75 14.99 22.80
CA ASN A 959 -25.96 15.81 22.57
C ASN A 959 -26.96 15.40 21.48
N THR A 960 -27.84 14.46 21.83
CA THR A 960 -29.26 14.55 21.44
C THR A 960 -30.15 14.27 22.64
N THR A 961 -30.47 15.30 23.41
CA THR A 961 -31.60 15.31 24.35
C THR A 961 -32.88 15.46 23.52
N TYR A 962 -33.65 14.38 23.36
CA TYR A 962 -35.07 14.49 23.01
C TYR A 962 -35.88 14.11 24.24
N MET A 963 -36.35 15.13 24.95
CA MET A 963 -37.44 14.96 25.90
C MET A 963 -38.70 14.53 25.13
N SER A 964 -39.31 13.47 25.63
CA SER A 964 -40.61 12.98 25.21
C SER A 964 -41.70 13.97 25.63
N THR A 965 -42.62 14.26 24.70
CA THR A 965 -44.02 14.53 25.04
C THR A 965 -44.89 13.75 24.08
N ASP A 966 -45.67 12.84 24.65
CA ASP A 966 -46.81 12.17 24.04
C ASP A 966 -47.75 13.16 23.35
N VAL A 967 -48.44 12.73 22.28
CA VAL A 967 -49.91 12.73 22.18
C VAL A 967 -50.34 12.08 20.85
N SER A 968 -51.33 11.21 20.99
CA SER A 968 -52.20 10.53 20.02
C SER A 968 -52.45 11.20 18.67
N GLY A 969 -52.58 10.37 17.63
CA GLY A 969 -52.85 10.81 16.27
C GLY A 969 -54.26 11.33 15.99
N GLN A 970 -54.39 12.01 14.84
CA GLN A 970 -55.55 11.96 13.96
C GLN A 970 -55.22 12.56 12.58
N SER A 971 -55.95 12.03 11.59
CA SER A 971 -55.97 12.32 10.16
C SER A 971 -56.37 13.76 9.80
N SER A 972 -55.76 14.35 8.75
CA SER A 972 -56.44 14.76 7.49
C SER A 972 -55.81 15.97 6.75
N SER A 973 -55.78 15.84 5.41
CA SER A 973 -55.86 16.85 4.32
C SER A 973 -54.85 18.01 4.15
N ALA A 974 -54.36 18.10 2.90
CA ALA A 974 -53.66 19.20 2.20
C ALA A 974 -54.46 20.55 2.16
N PRO A 975 -53.94 21.74 1.74
CA PRO A 975 -52.94 21.98 0.67
C PRO A 975 -51.89 23.13 0.85
N ARG A 976 -50.94 23.15 -0.10
CA ARG A 976 -49.85 24.13 -0.43
C ARG A 976 -50.34 25.61 -0.53
N PRO A 977 -49.50 26.67 -0.34
CA PRO A 977 -48.36 26.99 -1.25
C PRO A 977 -47.10 27.74 -0.72
N HIS A 978 -46.04 27.65 -1.54
CA HIS A 978 -44.88 28.55 -1.76
C HIS A 978 -44.18 29.30 -0.60
N SER A 979 -42.90 28.99 -0.38
CA SER A 979 -41.78 29.93 -0.65
C SER A 979 -40.41 29.28 -0.46
N SER A 980 -39.48 29.74 -1.26
CA SER A 980 -38.08 29.36 -1.38
C SER A 980 -37.24 29.74 -0.16
N THR A 981 -36.38 28.83 0.31
CA THR A 981 -35.06 29.20 0.85
C THR A 981 -34.11 28.01 0.87
N SER A 982 -32.90 28.29 0.42
CA SER A 982 -31.74 27.43 0.27
C SER A 982 -31.11 27.05 1.61
N GLN A 983 -30.91 25.75 1.86
CA GLN A 983 -29.96 25.28 2.88
C GLN A 983 -29.16 24.08 2.34
N THR A 984 -27.89 24.39 2.07
CA THR A 984 -26.67 23.59 2.27
C THR A 984 -26.83 22.11 2.62
N SER A 985 -26.44 21.25 1.68
CA SER A 985 -26.21 19.83 1.86
C SER A 985 -24.81 19.54 2.42
N SER A 986 -24.75 18.88 3.58
CA SER A 986 -23.57 18.22 4.15
C SER A 986 -23.42 16.80 3.58
N PRO A 987 -22.22 16.33 3.19
CA PRO A 987 -22.03 14.95 2.76
C PRO A 987 -21.47 14.05 3.89
N PHE A 988 -21.88 12.79 3.87
CA PHE A 988 -21.34 11.60 4.56
C PHE A 988 -21.78 11.29 6.00
N LEU A 989 -22.95 10.65 6.12
CA LEU A 989 -23.16 9.43 6.93
C LEU A 989 -24.47 8.74 6.53
N SER A 990 -24.39 7.90 5.48
CA SER A 990 -25.30 6.78 5.21
C SER A 990 -24.47 5.81 4.36
N SER A 991 -24.48 4.49 4.49
CA SER A 991 -25.34 3.54 5.18
C SER A 991 -24.53 2.24 5.29
N VAL A 992 -24.63 1.53 6.41
CA VAL A 992 -24.19 0.14 6.54
C VAL A 992 -25.39 -0.67 7.01
N ILE A 993 -25.83 -1.52 6.07
CA ILE A 993 -26.55 -2.80 6.19
C ILE A 993 -28.04 -2.73 6.59
N ASP A 994 -28.87 -3.21 5.65
CA ASP A 994 -29.96 -4.13 5.97
C ASP A 994 -29.67 -5.47 5.27
N GLU A 995 -29.61 -6.55 6.05
CA GLU A 995 -29.73 -7.92 5.55
C GLU A 995 -31.21 -8.30 5.48
N GLY A 996 -31.63 -9.00 4.43
CA GLY A 996 -32.99 -9.55 4.40
C GLY A 996 -33.54 -10.05 3.06
N ARG A 997 -32.76 -10.75 2.23
CA ARG A 997 -33.15 -11.89 1.35
C ARG A 997 -32.11 -12.21 0.29
#